data_AF-A0A3C1A0Q7-F1
#
_entry.id   AF-A0A3C1A0Q7-F1
#
_cell.length_a   1.000
_cell.length_b   1.000
_cell.length_c   1.000
_cell.angle_alpha   90.00
_cell.angle_beta   90.00
_cell.angle_gamma   90.00
#
_symmetry.space_group_name_H-M   'P 1'
#
loop_
_entity.id
_entity.type
_entity.pdbx_description
1 polymer ?
#
loop_
_entity_poly.entity_id
_entity_poly.type
_entity_poly.pdbx_seq_one_letter_code
_entity_poly.pdbx_strand_id
1 'polypeptide(L)'
;MANLTIDGQKVQVEEGTTVLEAARGIGIEIPTLCSHPDLTPYGACRVCVVEAIRNGRSVVTTSCDYPVEEGIEVKTDSPHALQTRRMMVELLLSRCPDARAVKKLAAQLGIEETRFPTEHPEEDCILCGLCVRACHDIEKKDVLGFVGRAPERKVTTAFDIPSEDCVDCNVCVPYCPTGAIAKVPGIVVKGVGGLWVRLRQLVQFSLLALFLYLVYKTTRDGGSPIPVNLFSRFDPLMALTSMLASRSVILNLAPAIITVLATLALGRIWCGWICPLGTVLDLFGPNVRRGIPERFRQVKYFLLFVVIAAALLASLPLMWLDPITIFVRPLAGTIYPAILQKTAPIQPSLELPSARLAQLPLKPLVHLVLALPLVIVLGLNLVAKRFWCRYLCPLGALVALLSKFAWVKRYVDEKTCLDWGHCIPTCPMDTIAEADLSSDPGECIMCLDCLGVCPEAATKFGARPRPGFGYEYDPSRRQVLASLATGVVGAGLLKAGLLKSKNPFQLRPPGAREEEFLTKCVRCGQCIKVCPNNALHLALFEAGLESIWTPMLVPRIGYCDYSCNACGQVCPSGAIPPLSLEEKRKAVIGTAHVDVDPCIRCMKCVDECPVVGAIELVRVEGKKGEFPKVVPELCIGCGTCEYVCPVEGEAAIRVYAPGTLSSSASATALIAKFR
;
A
#
# COMPACT_ATOMS: atom_id res chain seq x y z
N MET A 1 1.83 43.05 -48.74
CA MET A 1 0.98 43.20 -47.53
C MET A 1 -0.45 43.01 -47.98
N ALA A 2 -1.19 42.10 -47.37
CA ALA A 2 -2.58 41.80 -47.72
C ALA A 2 -3.54 42.25 -46.60
N ASN A 3 -4.67 42.86 -46.97
CA ASN A 3 -5.72 43.27 -46.05
C ASN A 3 -6.86 42.25 -46.03
N LEU A 4 -7.25 41.79 -44.85
CA LEU A 4 -8.37 40.88 -44.64
C LEU A 4 -9.25 41.31 -43.48
N THR A 5 -10.43 40.70 -43.38
CA THR A 5 -11.33 40.86 -42.23
C THR A 5 -11.57 39.50 -41.58
N ILE A 6 -11.31 39.34 -40.29
CA ILE A 6 -11.62 38.11 -39.53
C ILE A 6 -12.60 38.47 -38.41
N ASP A 7 -13.78 37.86 -38.41
CA ASP A 7 -14.85 38.12 -37.43
C ASP A 7 -15.13 39.63 -37.21
N GLY A 8 -15.11 40.40 -38.31
CA GLY A 8 -15.31 41.84 -38.33
C GLY A 8 -14.08 42.70 -38.02
N GLN A 9 -12.95 42.10 -37.62
CA GLN A 9 -11.70 42.80 -37.36
C GLN A 9 -10.85 42.92 -38.62
N LYS A 10 -10.46 44.13 -39.00
CA LYS A 10 -9.55 44.37 -40.12
C LYS A 10 -8.11 44.09 -39.71
N VAL A 11 -7.43 43.25 -40.47
CA VAL A 11 -6.05 42.83 -40.23
C VAL A 11 -5.23 43.10 -41.48
N GLN A 12 -3.96 43.44 -41.28
CA GLN A 12 -2.97 43.54 -42.35
C GLN A 12 -1.82 42.59 -42.02
N VAL A 13 -1.50 41.70 -42.95
CA VAL A 13 -0.44 40.69 -42.78
C VAL A 13 0.49 40.68 -43.99
N GLU A 14 1.65 40.05 -43.82
CA GLU A 14 2.57 39.81 -44.92
C GLU A 14 1.96 38.84 -45.95
N GLU A 15 2.39 38.95 -47.20
CA GLU A 15 1.94 38.03 -48.24
C GLU A 15 2.51 36.63 -47.97
N GLY A 16 1.66 35.60 -48.07
CA GLY A 16 2.01 34.22 -47.75
C GLY A 16 1.67 33.78 -46.33
N THR A 17 1.29 34.68 -45.43
CA THR A 17 0.73 34.31 -44.11
C THR A 17 -0.57 33.51 -44.28
N THR A 18 -0.75 32.47 -43.48
CA THR A 18 -1.99 31.66 -43.49
C THR A 18 -3.11 32.35 -42.72
N VAL A 19 -4.37 32.00 -43.00
CA VAL A 19 -5.52 32.52 -42.24
C VAL A 19 -5.41 32.19 -40.74
N LEU A 20 -4.87 31.03 -40.39
CA LEU A 20 -4.64 30.62 -39.01
C LEU A 20 -3.64 31.52 -38.29
N GLU A 21 -2.52 31.84 -38.92
CA GLU A 21 -1.49 32.73 -38.36
C GLU A 21 -2.03 34.16 -38.22
N ALA A 22 -2.77 34.65 -39.22
CA ALA A 22 -3.43 35.94 -39.17
C ALA A 22 -4.44 36.03 -38.02
N ALA A 23 -5.25 34.98 -37.81
CA ALA A 23 -6.20 34.91 -36.70
C ALA A 23 -5.48 34.89 -35.33
N ARG A 24 -4.42 34.09 -35.18
CA ARG A 24 -3.61 34.04 -33.95
C ARG A 24 -2.96 35.39 -33.64
N GLY A 25 -2.51 36.12 -34.66
CA GLY A 25 -1.90 37.45 -34.53
C GLY A 25 -2.81 38.50 -33.89
N ILE A 26 -4.13 38.33 -34.01
CA ILE A 26 -5.15 39.21 -33.39
C ILE A 26 -5.87 38.57 -32.20
N GLY A 27 -5.36 37.45 -31.69
CA GLY A 27 -5.91 36.77 -30.51
C GLY A 27 -7.19 35.97 -30.76
N ILE A 28 -7.54 35.65 -32.02
CA ILE A 28 -8.63 34.74 -32.35
C ILE A 28 -8.11 33.30 -32.36
N GLU A 29 -8.62 32.47 -31.45
CA GLU A 29 -8.26 31.06 -31.37
C GLU A 29 -9.09 30.20 -32.33
N ILE A 30 -8.42 29.61 -33.31
CA ILE A 30 -8.99 28.57 -34.17
C ILE A 30 -8.43 27.20 -33.73
N PRO A 31 -9.27 26.21 -33.41
CA PRO A 31 -8.80 24.91 -32.92
C PRO A 31 -8.04 24.14 -34.01
N THR A 32 -6.92 23.52 -33.63
CA THR A 32 -6.06 22.73 -34.53
C THR A 32 -5.51 21.51 -33.81
N LEU A 33 -5.42 20.36 -34.50
CA LEU A 33 -4.71 19.17 -34.00
C LEU A 33 -3.49 18.79 -34.84
N CYS A 34 -3.41 19.21 -36.11
CA CYS A 34 -2.31 18.85 -37.02
C CYS A 34 -1.44 20.05 -37.45
N SER A 35 -1.61 21.23 -36.85
CA SER A 35 -0.82 22.43 -37.15
C SER A 35 0.15 22.70 -36.01
N HIS A 36 1.41 22.97 -36.35
CA HIS A 36 2.45 23.39 -35.42
C HIS A 36 3.32 24.46 -36.12
N PRO A 37 3.72 25.55 -35.44
CA PRO A 37 4.51 26.64 -36.07
C PRO A 37 5.83 26.17 -36.68
N ASP A 38 6.48 25.20 -36.06
CA ASP A 38 7.80 24.69 -36.50
C ASP A 38 7.73 23.75 -37.72
N LEU A 39 6.53 23.40 -38.21
CA LEU A 39 6.34 22.38 -39.24
C LEU A 39 5.54 22.93 -40.43
N THR A 40 5.81 22.39 -41.61
CA THR A 40 5.10 22.74 -42.85
C THR A 40 3.58 22.52 -42.74
N PRO A 41 2.71 23.45 -43.20
CA PRO A 41 1.25 23.26 -43.19
C PRO A 41 0.78 21.99 -43.91
N TYR A 42 -0.24 21.30 -43.36
CA TYR A 42 -0.72 20.02 -43.91
C TYR A 42 -2.25 19.86 -44.03
N GLY A 43 -3.05 20.47 -43.16
CA GLY A 43 -4.52 20.45 -43.28
C GLY A 43 -5.23 19.12 -42.99
N ALA A 44 -4.55 18.07 -42.52
CA ALA A 44 -5.15 16.73 -42.40
C ALA A 44 -6.30 16.60 -41.39
N CYS A 45 -6.22 17.22 -40.21
CA CYS A 45 -7.25 17.03 -39.19
C CYS A 45 -8.59 17.73 -39.50
N ARG A 46 -8.59 18.71 -40.42
CA ARG A 46 -9.76 19.53 -40.81
C ARG A 46 -10.53 20.20 -39.65
N VAL A 47 -9.95 20.29 -38.46
CA VAL A 47 -10.55 20.97 -37.30
C VAL A 47 -10.52 22.50 -37.46
N CYS A 48 -9.53 23.02 -38.17
CA CYS A 48 -9.33 24.46 -38.38
C CYS A 48 -10.20 25.07 -39.49
N VAL A 49 -11.30 24.40 -39.87
CA VAL A 49 -12.18 24.88 -40.94
C VAL A 49 -12.84 26.20 -40.56
N VAL A 50 -12.87 27.14 -41.49
CA VAL A 50 -13.47 28.47 -41.40
C VAL A 50 -14.26 28.76 -42.66
N GLU A 51 -15.18 29.71 -42.59
CA GLU A 51 -15.91 30.18 -43.77
C GLU A 51 -15.19 31.40 -44.36
N ALA A 52 -14.69 31.25 -45.59
CA ALA A 52 -14.02 32.29 -46.36
C ALA A 52 -14.99 32.87 -47.40
N ILE A 53 -15.20 34.18 -47.36
CA ILE A 53 -16.10 34.92 -48.24
C ILE A 53 -15.26 35.82 -49.15
N ARG A 54 -15.42 35.65 -50.46
CA ARG A 54 -14.75 36.44 -51.49
C ARG A 54 -15.73 36.79 -52.60
N ASN A 55 -15.82 38.07 -52.97
CA ASN A 55 -16.66 38.54 -54.08
C ASN A 55 -18.11 38.02 -54.00
N GLY A 56 -18.67 37.92 -52.80
CA GLY A 56 -20.02 37.40 -52.56
C GLY A 56 -20.16 35.87 -52.61
N ARG A 57 -19.09 35.11 -52.82
CA ARG A 57 -19.07 33.64 -52.75
C ARG A 57 -18.47 33.19 -51.42
N SER A 58 -19.17 32.30 -50.72
CA SER A 58 -18.71 31.67 -49.48
C SER A 58 -18.21 30.25 -49.74
N VAL A 59 -17.06 29.90 -49.16
CA VAL A 59 -16.46 28.55 -49.20
C VAL A 59 -15.95 28.18 -47.80
N VAL A 60 -16.25 26.97 -47.36
CA VAL A 60 -15.64 26.39 -46.15
C VAL A 60 -14.28 25.82 -46.52
N THR A 61 -13.22 26.35 -45.91
CA THR A 61 -11.83 25.97 -46.18
C THR A 61 -11.05 25.81 -44.87
N THR A 62 -9.87 25.21 -44.92
CA THR A 62 -8.98 25.05 -43.76
C THR A 62 -8.14 26.31 -43.53
N SER A 63 -8.12 26.86 -42.31
CA SER A 63 -7.35 28.08 -42.05
C SER A 63 -5.83 27.85 -41.99
N CYS A 64 -5.38 26.63 -41.71
CA CYS A 64 -3.96 26.35 -41.46
C CYS A 64 -3.07 26.30 -42.70
N ASP A 65 -3.65 26.10 -43.88
CA ASP A 65 -2.96 25.97 -45.16
C ASP A 65 -3.52 26.91 -46.24
N TYR A 66 -4.61 27.65 -45.94
CA TYR A 66 -5.15 28.65 -46.84
C TYR A 66 -4.38 29.97 -46.69
N PRO A 67 -3.68 30.44 -47.75
CA PRO A 67 -2.97 31.70 -47.71
C PRO A 67 -3.96 32.88 -47.70
N VAL A 68 -3.59 33.96 -47.02
CA VAL A 68 -4.37 35.19 -47.01
C VAL A 68 -4.36 35.84 -48.40
N GLU A 69 -5.55 36.23 -48.86
CA GLU A 69 -5.76 36.97 -50.11
C GLU A 69 -6.31 38.38 -49.82
N GLU A 70 -6.05 39.34 -50.70
CA GLU A 70 -6.55 40.71 -50.55
C GLU A 70 -8.09 40.75 -50.56
N GLY A 71 -8.66 41.40 -49.55
CA GLY A 71 -10.10 41.63 -49.43
C GLY A 71 -10.93 40.42 -48.99
N ILE A 72 -10.30 39.34 -48.51
CA ILE A 72 -11.01 38.17 -47.97
C ILE A 72 -11.68 38.49 -46.63
N GLU A 73 -12.92 38.04 -46.45
CA GLU A 73 -13.64 38.06 -45.18
C GLU A 73 -13.73 36.62 -44.62
N VAL A 74 -13.25 36.41 -43.40
CA VAL A 74 -13.24 35.11 -42.73
C VAL A 74 -14.17 35.15 -41.53
N LYS A 75 -15.05 34.14 -41.44
CA LYS A 75 -15.92 33.89 -40.28
C LYS A 75 -15.51 32.60 -39.60
N THR A 76 -15.09 32.69 -38.35
CA THR A 76 -14.57 31.53 -37.60
C THR A 76 -15.65 30.75 -36.87
N ASP A 77 -16.82 31.35 -36.64
CA ASP A 77 -17.94 30.82 -35.85
C ASP A 77 -19.22 30.62 -36.68
N SER A 78 -19.11 30.62 -38.01
CA SER A 78 -20.28 30.47 -38.87
C SER A 78 -20.97 29.09 -38.69
N PRO A 79 -22.28 28.99 -38.93
CA PRO A 79 -23.01 27.72 -38.80
C PRO A 79 -22.39 26.59 -39.63
N HIS A 80 -21.94 26.90 -40.85
CA HIS A 80 -21.29 25.92 -41.74
C HIS A 80 -19.92 25.49 -41.21
N ALA A 81 -19.10 26.42 -40.71
CA ALA A 81 -17.81 26.11 -40.11
C ALA A 81 -18.00 25.23 -38.86
N LEU A 82 -18.90 25.62 -37.95
CA LEU A 82 -19.17 24.87 -36.72
C LEU A 82 -19.73 23.46 -36.99
N GLN A 83 -20.67 23.32 -37.93
CA GLN A 83 -21.20 22.01 -38.32
C GLN A 83 -20.12 21.10 -38.88
N THR A 84 -19.22 21.65 -39.71
CA THR A 84 -18.09 20.91 -40.29
C THR A 84 -17.08 20.49 -39.20
N ARG A 85 -16.75 21.39 -38.26
CA ARG A 85 -15.89 21.06 -37.11
C ARG A 85 -16.48 19.93 -36.28
N ARG A 86 -17.78 19.99 -35.97
CA ARG A 86 -18.47 18.93 -35.21
C ARG A 86 -18.37 17.58 -35.92
N MET A 87 -18.65 17.55 -37.23
CA MET A 87 -18.53 16.35 -38.04
C MET A 87 -17.12 15.76 -38.01
N MET A 88 -16.08 16.60 -38.19
CA MET A 88 -14.69 16.14 -38.18
C MET A 88 -14.28 15.59 -36.80
N VAL A 89 -14.71 16.23 -35.72
CA VAL A 89 -14.40 15.78 -34.36
C VAL A 89 -15.15 14.50 -34.01
N GLU A 90 -16.40 14.31 -34.46
CA GLU A 90 -17.12 13.03 -34.31
C GLU A 90 -16.40 11.87 -35.02
N LEU A 91 -15.86 12.11 -36.22
CA LEU A 91 -15.07 11.12 -36.96
C LEU A 91 -13.75 10.80 -36.25
N LEU A 92 -13.06 11.82 -35.74
CA LEU A 92 -11.84 11.64 -34.94
C LEU A 92 -12.13 10.86 -33.66
N LEU A 93 -13.25 11.13 -32.99
CA LEU A 93 -13.68 10.42 -31.78
C LEU A 93 -14.07 8.96 -32.11
N SER A 94 -14.68 8.71 -33.27
CA SER A 94 -14.98 7.37 -33.75
C SER A 94 -13.73 6.52 -33.96
N ARG A 95 -12.65 7.12 -34.49
CA ARG A 95 -11.37 6.45 -34.71
C ARG A 95 -10.58 6.30 -33.41
N CYS A 96 -10.49 7.37 -32.64
CA CYS A 96 -9.65 7.46 -31.46
C CYS A 96 -10.49 7.81 -30.22
N PRO A 97 -11.31 6.85 -29.75
CA PRO A 97 -12.27 7.12 -28.68
C PRO A 97 -11.59 7.49 -27.38
N ASP A 98 -10.35 7.02 -27.13
CA ASP A 98 -9.62 7.25 -25.87
C ASP A 98 -8.59 8.38 -25.90
N ALA A 99 -8.35 8.99 -27.07
CA ALA A 99 -7.40 10.09 -27.19
C ALA A 99 -7.89 11.36 -26.46
N ARG A 100 -7.19 11.73 -25.38
CA ARG A 100 -7.54 12.88 -24.52
C ARG A 100 -7.69 14.20 -25.28
N ALA A 101 -6.79 14.50 -26.23
CA ALA A 101 -6.86 15.72 -27.03
C ALA A 101 -8.16 15.79 -27.88
N VAL A 102 -8.64 14.64 -28.37
CA VAL A 102 -9.90 14.54 -29.12
C VAL A 102 -11.09 14.70 -28.19
N LYS A 103 -11.11 14.01 -27.04
CA LYS A 103 -12.16 14.15 -26.02
C LYS A 103 -12.33 15.60 -25.54
N LYS A 104 -11.22 16.30 -25.30
CA LYS A 104 -11.22 17.71 -24.87
C LYS A 104 -11.89 18.61 -25.92
N LEU A 105 -11.56 18.42 -27.19
CA LEU A 105 -12.14 19.17 -28.30
C LEU A 105 -13.62 18.80 -28.53
N ALA A 106 -13.97 17.52 -28.39
CA ALA A 106 -15.36 17.05 -28.45
C ALA A 106 -16.22 17.71 -27.37
N ALA A 107 -15.72 17.78 -26.13
CA ALA A 107 -16.38 18.45 -25.02
C ALA A 107 -16.59 19.96 -25.27
N GLN A 108 -15.59 20.65 -25.83
CA GLN A 108 -15.71 22.06 -26.22
C GLN A 108 -16.81 22.31 -27.26
N LEU A 109 -17.08 21.34 -28.13
CA LEU A 109 -18.13 21.39 -29.13
C LEU A 109 -19.47 20.80 -28.65
N GLY A 110 -19.56 20.34 -27.41
CA GLY A 110 -20.76 19.70 -26.86
C GLY A 110 -21.12 18.37 -27.55
N ILE A 111 -20.10 17.56 -27.86
CA ILE A 111 -20.24 16.21 -28.41
C ILE A 111 -19.98 15.23 -27.25
N GLU A 112 -21.03 14.51 -26.83
CA GLU A 112 -20.92 13.49 -25.77
C GLU A 112 -20.67 12.09 -26.36
N GLU A 113 -21.36 11.75 -27.46
CA GLU A 113 -21.24 10.48 -28.16
C GLU A 113 -21.09 10.70 -29.67
N THR A 114 -20.40 9.77 -30.33
CA THR A 114 -20.27 9.77 -31.78
C THR A 114 -21.41 8.97 -32.43
N ARG A 115 -21.88 9.43 -33.59
CA ARG A 115 -22.88 8.72 -34.40
C ARG A 115 -22.26 7.63 -35.28
N PHE A 116 -20.92 7.60 -35.36
CA PHE A 116 -20.18 6.68 -36.20
C PHE A 116 -19.72 5.46 -35.40
N PRO A 117 -19.69 4.27 -36.01
CA PRO A 117 -19.22 3.06 -35.34
C PRO A 117 -17.71 3.13 -35.09
N THR A 118 -17.29 2.81 -33.86
CA THR A 118 -15.88 2.61 -33.52
C THR A 118 -15.46 1.18 -33.87
N GLU A 119 -14.66 1.04 -34.93
CA GLU A 119 -14.13 -0.27 -35.35
C GLU A 119 -12.88 -0.69 -34.56
N HIS A 120 -12.00 0.26 -34.24
CA HIS A 120 -10.70 0.03 -33.58
C HIS A 120 -10.57 0.87 -32.30
N PRO A 121 -11.16 0.44 -31.17
CA PRO A 121 -11.18 1.23 -29.94
C PRO A 121 -9.78 1.49 -29.35
N GLU A 122 -8.79 0.66 -29.68
CA GLU A 122 -7.41 0.75 -29.20
C GLU A 122 -6.53 1.79 -29.93
N GLU A 123 -7.03 2.34 -31.04
CA GLU A 123 -6.31 3.28 -31.88
C GLU A 123 -6.30 4.69 -31.27
N ASP A 124 -5.11 5.26 -31.06
CA ASP A 124 -4.94 6.62 -30.53
C ASP A 124 -4.37 7.58 -31.58
N CYS A 125 -3.94 7.08 -32.75
CA CYS A 125 -3.35 7.89 -33.80
C CYS A 125 -4.42 8.51 -34.70
N ILE A 126 -4.55 9.84 -34.63
CA ILE A 126 -5.44 10.64 -35.49
C ILE A 126 -4.89 10.89 -36.91
N LEU A 127 -3.77 10.26 -37.28
CA LEU A 127 -3.12 10.40 -38.59
C LEU A 127 -2.81 11.87 -38.98
N CYS A 128 -2.46 12.70 -38.00
CA CYS A 128 -2.17 14.13 -38.21
C CYS A 128 -0.86 14.42 -38.97
N GLY A 129 0.02 13.42 -39.06
CA GLY A 129 1.30 13.53 -39.77
C GLY A 129 2.31 14.49 -39.14
N LEU A 130 2.08 14.97 -37.91
CA LEU A 130 3.03 15.86 -37.21
C LEU A 130 4.36 15.14 -36.93
N CYS A 131 4.30 13.88 -36.50
CA CYS A 131 5.49 13.06 -36.26
C CYS A 131 6.30 12.76 -37.54
N VAL A 132 5.61 12.51 -38.66
CA VAL A 132 6.23 12.26 -39.97
C VAL A 132 6.92 13.53 -40.46
N ARG A 133 6.23 14.68 -40.40
CA ARG A 133 6.82 15.98 -40.75
C ARG A 133 7.97 16.36 -39.84
N ALA A 134 7.88 16.15 -38.53
CA ALA A 134 9.02 16.39 -37.64
C ALA A 134 10.24 15.53 -38.02
N CYS A 135 10.03 14.28 -38.43
CA CYS A 135 11.12 13.42 -38.90
C CYS A 135 11.75 13.91 -40.22
N HIS A 136 10.96 14.51 -41.11
CA HIS A 136 11.41 15.08 -42.38
C HIS A 136 11.99 16.50 -42.23
N ASP A 137 11.19 17.44 -41.74
CA ASP A 137 11.49 18.88 -41.71
C ASP A 137 12.65 19.20 -40.75
N ILE A 138 12.70 18.53 -39.59
CA ILE A 138 13.65 18.85 -38.51
C ILE A 138 14.87 17.93 -38.57
N GLU A 139 14.67 16.62 -38.44
CA GLU A 139 15.79 15.65 -38.40
C GLU A 139 16.31 15.26 -39.78
N LYS A 140 15.51 15.43 -40.84
CA LYS A 140 15.86 15.06 -42.24
C LYS A 140 16.26 13.59 -42.41
N LYS A 141 15.60 12.71 -41.65
CA LYS A 141 15.88 11.26 -41.66
C LYS A 141 14.85 10.43 -42.42
N ASP A 142 13.61 10.91 -42.53
CA ASP A 142 12.53 10.25 -43.27
C ASP A 142 12.24 8.79 -42.86
N VAL A 143 12.51 8.47 -41.59
CA VAL A 143 12.34 7.11 -41.04
C VAL A 143 10.87 6.80 -40.74
N LEU A 144 10.09 7.81 -40.33
CA LEU A 144 8.67 7.66 -40.04
C LEU A 144 7.83 8.01 -41.26
N GLY A 145 6.88 7.14 -41.60
CA GLY A 145 5.97 7.35 -42.73
C GLY A 145 4.57 6.83 -42.47
N PHE A 146 3.68 7.14 -43.42
CA PHE A 146 2.36 6.50 -43.48
C PHE A 146 2.46 5.20 -44.28
N VAL A 147 2.00 4.11 -43.70
CA VAL A 147 1.95 2.79 -44.34
C VAL A 147 0.50 2.33 -44.43
N GLY A 148 0.18 1.62 -45.51
CA GLY A 148 -1.17 1.15 -45.80
C GLY A 148 -2.04 2.21 -46.48
N ARG A 149 -3.30 1.83 -46.74
CA ARG A 149 -4.37 2.70 -47.22
C ARG A 149 -5.56 2.52 -46.30
N ALA A 150 -6.50 3.45 -46.33
CA ALA A 150 -7.73 3.35 -45.55
C ALA A 150 -8.34 1.92 -45.64
N PRO A 151 -8.91 1.36 -44.56
CA PRO A 151 -8.92 1.82 -43.16
C PRO A 151 -7.62 1.49 -42.38
N GLU A 152 -6.75 0.66 -42.93
CA GLU A 152 -5.53 0.12 -42.30
C GLU A 152 -4.35 1.11 -42.23
N ARG A 153 -4.57 2.38 -42.60
CA ARG A 153 -3.51 3.39 -42.63
C ARG A 153 -3.00 3.66 -41.22
N LYS A 154 -1.69 3.53 -41.02
CA LYS A 154 -0.98 3.76 -39.75
C LYS A 154 0.32 4.53 -39.96
N VAL A 155 0.84 5.10 -38.88
CA VAL A 155 2.19 5.68 -38.83
C VAL A 155 3.15 4.66 -38.26
N THR A 156 4.22 4.36 -38.98
CA THR A 156 5.23 3.37 -38.57
C THR A 156 6.53 3.58 -39.35
N THR A 157 7.55 2.79 -39.04
CA THR A 157 8.81 2.74 -39.79
C THR A 157 8.68 1.80 -40.99
N ALA A 158 9.67 1.82 -41.89
CA ALA A 158 9.69 0.91 -43.03
C ALA A 158 9.57 -0.56 -42.57
N PHE A 159 8.63 -1.30 -43.17
CA PHE A 159 8.33 -2.70 -42.86
C PHE A 159 7.96 -3.00 -41.40
N ASP A 160 7.54 -2.00 -40.62
CA ASP A 160 7.31 -2.12 -39.16
C ASP A 160 8.57 -2.55 -38.38
N ILE A 161 9.76 -2.33 -38.92
CA ILE A 161 11.03 -2.70 -38.29
C ILE A 161 11.59 -1.48 -37.55
N PRO A 162 11.91 -1.58 -36.24
CA PRO A 162 12.60 -0.52 -35.51
C PRO A 162 13.89 -0.07 -36.22
N SER A 163 14.02 1.23 -36.50
CA SER A 163 15.26 1.80 -36.99
C SER A 163 16.16 2.23 -35.83
N GLU A 164 17.46 1.99 -35.95
CA GLU A 164 18.47 2.47 -34.99
C GLU A 164 18.45 4.00 -34.88
N ASP A 165 18.12 4.69 -35.97
CA ASP A 165 18.00 6.15 -36.04
C ASP A 165 16.90 6.72 -35.12
N CYS A 166 15.92 5.91 -34.73
CA CYS A 166 14.80 6.31 -33.89
C CYS A 166 15.07 6.14 -32.38
N VAL A 167 16.07 5.35 -31.98
CA VAL A 167 16.23 4.89 -30.58
C VAL A 167 16.38 6.04 -29.58
N ASP A 168 17.16 7.06 -29.96
CA ASP A 168 17.45 8.22 -29.10
C ASP A 168 17.06 9.57 -29.74
N CYS A 169 16.48 9.57 -30.93
CA CYS A 169 16.13 10.79 -31.66
C CYS A 169 14.99 11.56 -30.99
N ASN A 170 13.86 10.90 -30.72
CA ASN A 170 12.68 11.46 -30.04
C ASN A 170 12.13 12.81 -30.59
N VAL A 171 12.54 13.28 -31.76
CA VAL A 171 12.07 14.57 -32.32
C VAL A 171 10.55 14.64 -32.46
N CYS A 172 9.92 13.51 -32.80
CA CYS A 172 8.49 13.42 -33.08
C CYS A 172 7.62 13.40 -31.81
N VAL A 173 8.23 13.14 -30.65
CA VAL A 173 7.58 13.06 -29.35
C VAL A 173 6.85 14.37 -29.05
N PRO A 174 7.49 15.54 -28.93
CA PRO A 174 6.78 16.78 -28.59
C PRO A 174 5.61 17.17 -29.50
N TYR A 175 5.61 16.72 -30.77
CA TYR A 175 4.61 17.10 -31.75
C TYR A 175 3.37 16.19 -31.78
N CYS A 176 3.38 15.02 -31.14
CA CYS A 176 2.22 14.12 -31.20
C CYS A 176 1.10 14.63 -30.27
N PRO A 177 -0.10 14.99 -30.77
CA PRO A 177 -1.16 15.56 -29.92
C PRO A 177 -1.87 14.52 -29.04
N THR A 178 -1.78 13.24 -29.38
CA THR A 178 -2.48 12.16 -28.66
C THR A 178 -1.55 11.23 -27.89
N GLY A 179 -0.22 11.40 -28.00
CA GLY A 179 0.77 10.49 -27.41
C GLY A 179 0.91 9.14 -28.12
N ALA A 180 0.10 8.87 -29.16
CA ALA A 180 0.11 7.60 -29.91
C ALA A 180 1.48 7.19 -30.46
N ILE A 181 2.36 8.16 -30.70
CA ILE A 181 3.73 7.93 -31.18
C ILE A 181 4.54 7.00 -30.26
N ALA A 182 4.24 6.96 -28.96
CA ALA A 182 4.92 6.07 -28.01
C ALA A 182 4.57 4.58 -28.21
N LYS A 183 3.52 4.26 -28.97
CA LYS A 183 3.15 2.89 -29.32
C LYS A 183 3.86 2.38 -30.57
N VAL A 184 4.57 3.25 -31.31
CA VAL A 184 5.27 2.85 -32.54
C VAL A 184 6.53 2.04 -32.20
N PRO A 185 6.73 0.86 -32.80
CA PRO A 185 7.92 0.03 -32.57
C PRO A 185 9.22 0.80 -32.80
N GLY A 186 10.17 0.69 -31.86
CA GLY A 186 11.48 1.34 -31.95
C GLY A 186 11.56 2.75 -31.36
N ILE A 187 10.43 3.38 -31.00
CA ILE A 187 10.43 4.68 -30.30
C ILE A 187 10.41 4.44 -28.80
N VAL A 188 11.42 4.99 -28.10
CA VAL A 188 11.50 4.91 -26.63
C VAL A 188 11.39 6.32 -26.04
N VAL A 189 10.19 6.64 -25.55
CA VAL A 189 9.94 7.90 -24.83
C VAL A 189 10.61 7.83 -23.45
N LYS A 190 11.73 8.53 -23.30
CA LYS A 190 12.41 8.71 -22.01
C LYS A 190 11.90 9.99 -21.36
N GLY A 191 11.28 9.89 -20.19
CA GLY A 191 10.99 11.07 -19.38
C GLY A 191 12.22 11.59 -18.64
N VAL A 192 12.18 12.87 -18.28
CA VAL A 192 13.25 13.58 -17.55
C VAL A 192 13.50 13.08 -16.12
N GLY A 193 12.63 12.23 -15.57
CA GLY A 193 12.66 11.77 -14.17
C GLY A 193 13.43 10.48 -13.89
N GLY A 194 14.08 9.88 -14.89
CA GLY A 194 14.62 8.52 -14.77
C GLY A 194 15.57 8.31 -13.58
N LEU A 195 16.44 9.29 -13.30
CA LEU A 195 17.38 9.23 -12.16
C LEU A 195 16.65 9.15 -10.81
N TRP A 196 15.64 9.99 -10.60
CA TRP A 196 14.86 10.02 -9.36
C TRP A 196 14.03 8.77 -9.15
N VAL A 197 13.46 8.21 -10.23
CA VAL A 197 12.75 6.93 -10.20
C VAL A 197 13.70 5.79 -9.80
N ARG A 198 14.91 5.74 -10.39
CA ARG A 198 15.92 4.74 -10.02
C ARG A 198 16.42 4.91 -8.58
N LEU A 199 16.65 6.15 -8.13
CA LEU A 199 17.02 6.44 -6.75
C LEU A 199 15.95 5.97 -5.78
N ARG A 200 14.67 6.24 -6.07
CA ARG A 200 13.54 5.72 -5.29
C ARG A 200 13.56 4.19 -5.22
N GLN A 201 13.68 3.52 -6.36
CA GLN A 201 13.69 2.06 -6.42
C GLN A 201 14.86 1.49 -5.61
N LEU A 202 16.05 2.09 -5.71
CA LEU A 202 17.21 1.72 -4.91
C LEU A 202 16.89 1.83 -3.41
N VAL A 203 16.34 2.96 -2.96
CA VAL A 203 15.96 3.16 -1.55
C VAL A 203 14.91 2.13 -1.10
N GLN A 204 13.87 1.90 -1.90
CA GLN A 204 12.83 0.90 -1.61
C GLN A 204 13.43 -0.50 -1.42
N PHE A 205 14.28 -0.94 -2.34
CA PHE A 205 14.88 -2.28 -2.29
C PHE A 205 15.90 -2.40 -1.16
N SER A 206 16.71 -1.37 -0.91
CA SER A 206 17.63 -1.33 0.23
C SER A 206 16.88 -1.40 1.56
N LEU A 207 15.75 -0.69 1.72
CA LEU A 207 14.94 -0.74 2.93
C LEU A 207 14.18 -2.05 3.07
N LEU A 208 13.69 -2.65 1.99
CA LEU A 208 13.12 -4.00 2.03
C LEU A 208 14.18 -5.04 2.44
N ALA A 209 15.39 -4.96 1.87
CA ALA A 209 16.50 -5.83 2.23
C ALA A 209 16.90 -5.65 3.70
N LEU A 210 16.98 -4.41 4.19
CA LEU A 210 17.22 -4.11 5.61
C LEU A 210 16.10 -4.70 6.49
N PHE A 211 14.84 -4.54 6.10
CA PHE A 211 13.71 -5.14 6.84
C PHE A 211 13.84 -6.66 6.92
N LEU A 212 14.10 -7.34 5.79
CA LEU A 212 14.26 -8.79 5.76
C LEU A 212 15.49 -9.24 6.57
N TYR A 213 16.58 -8.47 6.53
CA TYR A 213 17.76 -8.70 7.37
C TYR A 213 17.45 -8.58 8.85
N LEU A 214 16.73 -7.53 9.29
CA LEU A 214 16.34 -7.35 10.69
C LEU A 214 15.40 -8.46 11.15
N VAL A 215 14.44 -8.84 10.31
CA VAL A 215 13.60 -10.02 10.57
C VAL A 215 14.49 -11.25 10.70
N TYR A 216 15.40 -11.53 9.78
CA TYR A 216 16.31 -12.68 9.86
C TYR A 216 17.18 -12.67 11.13
N LYS A 217 17.75 -11.51 11.50
CA LYS A 217 18.56 -11.29 12.72
C LYS A 217 17.74 -11.26 14.01
N THR A 218 16.41 -11.33 13.94
CA THR A 218 15.54 -11.52 15.10
C THR A 218 15.68 -12.96 15.62
N THR A 219 16.86 -13.30 16.15
CA THR A 219 17.21 -14.59 16.76
C THR A 219 17.68 -14.40 18.21
N ARG A 220 17.80 -15.52 18.94
CA ARG A 220 17.94 -15.64 20.41
C ARG A 220 18.96 -14.71 21.07
N ASP A 221 20.02 -14.29 20.37
CA ASP A 221 21.16 -13.61 21.00
C ASP A 221 21.09 -12.08 21.01
N GLY A 222 20.02 -11.45 20.48
CA GLY A 222 19.81 -10.00 20.61
C GLY A 222 20.91 -9.09 20.03
N GLY A 223 21.94 -9.66 19.39
CA GLY A 223 23.17 -8.98 19.01
C GLY A 223 23.11 -8.18 17.71
N SER A 224 21.96 -7.62 17.34
CA SER A 224 21.93 -6.67 16.23
C SER A 224 22.26 -5.26 16.74
N PRO A 225 23.21 -4.53 16.12
CA PRO A 225 23.47 -3.13 16.46
C PRO A 225 22.27 -2.23 16.16
N ILE A 226 21.30 -2.70 15.38
CA ILE A 226 20.09 -1.97 14.99
C ILE A 226 18.88 -2.66 15.66
N PRO A 227 17.93 -1.90 16.24
CA PRO A 227 16.73 -2.49 16.82
C PRO A 227 15.94 -3.32 15.80
N VAL A 228 15.70 -4.61 16.09
CA VAL A 228 14.99 -5.52 15.17
C VAL A 228 13.53 -5.10 14.90
N ASN A 229 12.96 -4.26 15.76
CA ASN A 229 11.63 -3.68 15.62
C ASN A 229 11.63 -2.27 15.03
N LEU A 230 12.72 -1.84 14.39
CA LEU A 230 12.91 -0.49 13.83
C LEU A 230 11.71 -0.01 13.02
N PHE A 231 11.27 -0.79 12.03
CA PHE A 231 10.17 -0.40 11.14
C PHE A 231 8.85 -0.21 11.88
N SER A 232 8.58 -1.03 12.90
CA SER A 232 7.42 -0.86 13.77
C SER A 232 7.51 0.45 14.59
N ARG A 233 8.72 0.87 15.02
CA ARG A 233 8.89 2.14 15.75
C ARG A 233 8.60 3.39 14.91
N PHE A 234 8.78 3.30 13.59
CA PHE A 234 8.46 4.37 12.65
C PHE A 234 6.97 4.38 12.22
N ASP A 235 6.15 3.47 12.74
CA ASP A 235 4.74 3.36 12.38
C ASP A 235 3.86 4.35 13.16
N PRO A 236 3.32 5.40 12.52
CA PRO A 236 2.49 6.40 13.21
C PRO A 236 1.11 5.87 13.61
N LEU A 237 0.55 4.87 12.92
CA LEU A 237 -0.72 4.28 13.33
C LEU A 237 -0.51 3.53 14.64
N MET A 238 0.53 2.71 14.70
CA MET A 238 0.86 1.92 15.88
C MET A 238 1.21 2.80 17.08
N ALA A 239 1.97 3.88 16.87
CA ALA A 239 2.28 4.88 17.89
C ALA A 239 0.99 5.54 18.43
N LEU A 240 0.14 6.06 17.53
CA LEU A 240 -1.09 6.74 17.88
C LEU A 240 -2.04 5.82 18.67
N THR A 241 -2.36 4.65 18.12
CA THR A 241 -3.37 3.76 18.72
C THR A 241 -2.89 3.16 20.03
N SER A 242 -1.61 2.79 20.15
CA SER A 242 -1.06 2.25 21.41
C SER A 242 -1.05 3.31 22.51
N MET A 243 -0.64 4.55 22.21
CA MET A 243 -0.62 5.64 23.20
C MET A 243 -2.04 6.06 23.63
N LEU A 244 -3.00 6.09 22.69
CA LEU A 244 -4.40 6.37 22.99
C LEU A 244 -5.00 5.26 23.88
N ALA A 245 -4.76 4.00 23.54
CA ALA A 245 -5.33 2.87 24.26
C ALA A 245 -4.73 2.67 25.65
N SER A 246 -3.43 2.83 25.80
CA SER A 246 -2.77 2.70 27.10
C SER A 246 -2.77 3.98 27.93
N ARG A 247 -3.21 5.12 27.36
CA ARG A 247 -3.19 6.45 27.97
C ARG A 247 -1.81 6.84 28.51
N SER A 248 -0.76 6.42 27.80
CA SER A 248 0.64 6.61 28.23
C SER A 248 1.53 6.94 27.04
N VAL A 249 2.53 7.79 27.25
CA VAL A 249 3.55 8.08 26.24
C VAL A 249 4.54 6.91 26.15
N ILE A 250 4.58 6.25 25.00
CA ILE A 250 5.48 5.13 24.71
C ILE A 250 6.69 5.66 23.94
N LEU A 251 7.77 6.01 24.67
CA LEU A 251 8.98 6.61 24.07
C LEU A 251 9.63 5.74 22.98
N ASN A 252 9.46 4.43 23.05
CA ASN A 252 9.97 3.49 22.05
C ASN A 252 9.36 3.72 20.65
N LEU A 253 8.18 4.35 20.57
CA LEU A 253 7.48 4.70 19.34
C LEU A 253 7.63 6.17 18.93
N ALA A 254 8.47 6.94 19.64
CA ALA A 254 8.79 8.32 19.27
C ALA A 254 9.34 8.48 17.84
N PRO A 255 10.10 7.53 17.25
CA PRO A 255 10.55 7.63 15.85
C PRO A 255 9.41 7.80 14.84
N ALA A 256 8.17 7.41 15.15
CA ALA A 256 7.02 7.65 14.30
C ALA A 256 6.76 9.15 14.01
N ILE A 257 7.24 10.06 14.88
CA ILE A 257 7.20 11.51 14.63
C ILE A 257 7.96 11.86 13.36
N ILE A 258 9.08 11.19 13.07
CA ILE A 258 9.86 11.40 11.85
C ILE A 258 8.99 11.07 10.63
N THR A 259 8.23 9.97 10.68
CA THR A 259 7.30 9.59 9.61
C THR A 259 6.19 10.63 9.43
N VAL A 260 5.63 11.16 10.52
CA VAL A 260 4.61 12.23 10.49
C VAL A 260 5.17 13.50 9.86
N LEU A 261 6.34 13.97 10.32
CA LEU A 261 7.00 15.17 9.80
C LEU A 261 7.41 15.01 8.34
N ALA A 262 8.00 13.87 7.97
CA ALA A 262 8.31 13.56 6.59
C ALA A 262 7.04 13.53 5.71
N THR A 263 5.92 13.07 6.26
CA THR A 263 4.64 13.06 5.54
C THR A 263 4.09 14.48 5.32
N LEU A 264 4.16 15.33 6.34
CA LEU A 264 3.76 16.74 6.24
C LEU A 264 4.71 17.55 5.34
N ALA A 265 5.97 17.16 5.22
CA ALA A 265 6.91 17.82 4.33
C ALA A 265 6.77 17.34 2.88
N LEU A 266 6.79 16.02 2.66
CA LEU A 266 7.01 15.40 1.36
C LEU A 266 5.79 14.64 0.83
N GLY A 267 4.65 14.63 1.52
CA GLY A 267 3.47 13.85 1.13
C GLY A 267 3.60 12.39 1.57
N ARG A 268 2.91 11.46 0.90
CA ARG A 268 2.79 10.05 1.32
C ARG A 268 4.04 9.21 1.02
N ILE A 269 5.22 9.74 1.35
CA ILE A 269 6.53 9.16 1.05
C ILE A 269 6.76 7.81 1.72
N TRP A 270 6.23 7.60 2.94
CA TRP A 270 6.33 6.31 3.65
C TRP A 270 5.85 5.14 2.79
N CYS A 271 4.67 5.26 2.18
CA CYS A 271 4.08 4.19 1.38
C CYS A 271 4.82 3.95 0.06
N GLY A 272 5.51 4.97 -0.48
CA GLY A 272 6.22 4.90 -1.75
C GLY A 272 7.71 4.62 -1.64
N TRP A 273 8.34 4.79 -0.48
CA TRP A 273 9.80 4.69 -0.33
C TRP A 273 10.24 3.74 0.78
N ILE A 274 9.47 3.63 1.87
CA ILE A 274 9.93 2.99 3.12
C ILE A 274 9.17 1.70 3.44
N CYS A 275 7.86 1.66 3.18
CA CYS A 275 6.99 0.57 3.58
C CYS A 275 7.35 -0.76 2.88
N PRO A 276 7.78 -1.81 3.61
CA PRO A 276 8.21 -3.07 3.01
C PRO A 276 7.05 -3.79 2.30
N LEU A 277 5.83 -3.76 2.86
CA LEU A 277 4.65 -4.30 2.20
C LEU A 277 4.35 -3.55 0.89
N GLY A 278 4.54 -2.22 0.87
CA GLY A 278 4.37 -1.40 -0.33
C GLY A 278 5.34 -1.81 -1.45
N THR A 279 6.61 -2.02 -1.12
CA THR A 279 7.64 -2.48 -2.07
C THR A 279 7.30 -3.87 -2.63
N VAL A 280 6.84 -4.80 -1.79
CA VAL A 280 6.38 -6.11 -2.25
C VAL A 280 5.19 -5.97 -3.20
N LEU A 281 4.21 -5.12 -2.89
CA LEU A 281 3.06 -4.88 -3.77
C LEU A 281 3.43 -4.19 -5.09
N ASP A 282 4.58 -3.50 -5.17
CA ASP A 282 5.09 -2.96 -6.44
C ASP A 282 5.71 -4.03 -7.33
N LEU A 283 6.35 -5.04 -6.72
CA LEU A 283 7.01 -6.17 -7.39
C LEU A 283 6.02 -7.16 -8.00
N PHE A 284 4.85 -7.32 -7.40
CA PHE A 284 3.84 -8.28 -7.83
C PHE A 284 2.62 -7.57 -8.42
N GLY A 285 1.87 -8.26 -9.28
CA GLY A 285 0.59 -7.80 -9.83
C GLY A 285 0.70 -6.91 -11.09
N PRO A 286 -0.33 -6.92 -11.95
CA PRO A 286 -0.30 -6.19 -13.21
C PRO A 286 -0.53 -4.68 -13.00
N ASN A 287 0.14 -3.84 -13.81
CA ASN A 287 -0.16 -2.41 -13.92
C ASN A 287 -1.43 -2.19 -14.75
N VAL A 288 -2.56 -2.73 -14.29
CA VAL A 288 -3.84 -2.63 -15.00
C VAL A 288 -4.82 -1.82 -14.15
N ARG A 289 -5.37 -0.76 -14.72
CA ARG A 289 -6.56 -0.08 -14.22
C ARG A 289 -7.75 -1.02 -14.41
N ARG A 290 -8.22 -1.66 -13.33
CA ARG A 290 -9.55 -2.28 -13.31
C ARG A 290 -10.55 -1.29 -12.74
N GLY A 291 -11.76 -1.23 -13.31
CA GLY A 291 -12.83 -0.29 -12.99
C GLY A 291 -13.48 -0.47 -11.61
N ILE A 292 -12.68 -0.52 -10.55
CA ILE A 292 -13.18 -0.45 -9.18
C ILE A 292 -13.62 1.00 -8.93
N PRO A 293 -14.87 1.24 -8.51
CA PRO A 293 -15.35 2.59 -8.25
C PRO A 293 -14.49 3.31 -7.20
N GLU A 294 -14.12 4.56 -7.46
CA GLU A 294 -13.22 5.33 -6.58
C GLU A 294 -13.76 5.49 -5.15
N ARG A 295 -15.09 5.47 -4.98
CA ARG A 295 -15.78 5.48 -3.67
C ARG A 295 -15.29 4.40 -2.72
N PHE A 296 -14.83 3.25 -3.21
CA PHE A 296 -14.29 2.18 -2.35
C PHE A 296 -13.04 2.63 -1.57
N ARG A 297 -12.35 3.70 -1.98
CA ARG A 297 -11.24 4.30 -1.22
C ARG A 297 -11.69 4.82 0.15
N GLN A 298 -12.98 5.02 0.37
CA GLN A 298 -13.54 5.43 1.67
C GLN A 298 -13.38 4.34 2.75
N VAL A 299 -13.27 3.06 2.36
CA VAL A 299 -13.22 1.93 3.30
C VAL A 299 -12.00 2.02 4.23
N LYS A 300 -10.81 2.39 3.73
CA LYS A 300 -9.63 2.57 4.59
C LYS A 300 -9.80 3.68 5.63
N TYR A 301 -10.53 4.75 5.30
CA TYR A 301 -10.82 5.83 6.26
C TYR A 301 -11.83 5.37 7.30
N PHE A 302 -12.87 4.63 6.89
CA PHE A 302 -13.78 3.97 7.81
C PHE A 302 -13.03 3.07 8.80
N LEU A 303 -12.15 2.18 8.29
CA LEU A 303 -11.31 1.31 9.12
C LEU A 303 -10.40 2.10 10.07
N LEU A 304 -9.76 3.17 9.60
CA LEU A 304 -8.93 4.03 10.44
C LEU A 304 -9.72 4.61 11.63
N PHE A 305 -10.89 5.20 11.37
CA PHE A 305 -11.69 5.81 12.44
C PHE A 305 -12.27 4.77 13.40
N VAL A 306 -12.65 3.58 12.91
CA VAL A 306 -13.04 2.45 13.77
C VAL A 306 -11.88 2.04 14.69
N VAL A 307 -10.66 1.92 14.15
CA VAL A 307 -9.46 1.58 14.93
C VAL A 307 -9.15 2.64 15.97
N ILE A 308 -9.23 3.94 15.63
CA ILE A 308 -9.02 5.05 16.58
C ILE A 308 -10.08 5.04 17.68
N ALA A 309 -11.36 4.86 17.33
CA ALA A 309 -12.44 4.79 18.31
C ALA A 309 -12.29 3.59 19.27
N ALA A 310 -11.91 2.42 18.75
CA ALA A 310 -11.61 1.25 19.57
C ALA A 310 -10.42 1.53 20.52
N ALA A 311 -9.37 2.19 20.01
CA ALA A 311 -8.21 2.58 20.81
C ALA A 311 -8.60 3.54 21.94
N LEU A 312 -9.48 4.52 21.72
CA LEU A 312 -9.96 5.42 22.79
C LEU A 312 -10.67 4.67 23.93
N LEU A 313 -11.31 3.55 23.61
CA LEU A 313 -11.90 2.63 24.58
C LEU A 313 -10.91 1.59 25.11
N ALA A 314 -9.60 1.78 24.91
CA ALA A 314 -8.54 0.89 25.35
C ALA A 314 -8.69 -0.55 24.82
N SER A 315 -9.06 -0.68 23.53
CA SER A 315 -9.16 -1.95 22.82
C SER A 315 -8.43 -1.87 21.47
N LEU A 316 -7.52 -2.82 21.22
CA LEU A 316 -6.69 -2.83 20.00
C LEU A 316 -6.90 -4.04 19.04
N PRO A 317 -8.04 -4.74 19.02
CA PRO A 317 -8.19 -6.01 18.30
C PRO A 317 -7.83 -5.89 16.83
N LEU A 318 -8.13 -4.77 16.17
CA LEU A 318 -7.93 -4.54 14.74
C LEU A 318 -6.48 -4.19 14.33
N MET A 319 -5.53 -4.11 15.27
CA MET A 319 -4.12 -3.84 14.93
C MET A 319 -3.48 -4.96 14.08
N TRP A 320 -4.15 -6.10 13.91
CA TRP A 320 -3.75 -7.11 12.94
C TRP A 320 -3.84 -6.65 11.47
N LEU A 321 -4.58 -5.57 11.18
CA LEU A 321 -4.69 -4.92 9.86
C LEU A 321 -3.52 -3.97 9.56
N ASP A 322 -2.59 -3.79 10.49
CA ASP A 322 -1.40 -2.98 10.26
C ASP A 322 -0.49 -3.63 9.19
N PRO A 323 -0.01 -2.90 8.16
CA PRO A 323 0.77 -3.48 7.08
C PRO A 323 2.12 -4.08 7.53
N ILE A 324 2.78 -3.51 8.54
CA ILE A 324 4.02 -4.08 9.07
C ILE A 324 3.71 -5.41 9.77
N THR A 325 2.63 -5.44 10.55
CA THR A 325 2.15 -6.62 11.26
C THR A 325 1.71 -7.75 10.33
N ILE A 326 0.98 -7.43 9.25
CA ILE A 326 0.60 -8.40 8.20
C ILE A 326 1.85 -9.03 7.57
N PHE A 327 2.91 -8.26 7.37
CA PHE A 327 4.11 -8.74 6.71
C PHE A 327 5.04 -9.53 7.65
N VAL A 328 5.23 -9.06 8.90
CA VAL A 328 6.11 -9.71 9.89
C VAL A 328 5.62 -11.11 10.27
N ARG A 329 4.32 -11.29 10.51
CA ARG A 329 3.76 -12.55 11.04
C ARG A 329 4.07 -13.80 10.21
N PRO A 330 3.78 -13.87 8.90
CA PRO A 330 4.09 -15.04 8.10
C PRO A 330 5.59 -15.24 7.92
N LEU A 331 6.37 -14.15 7.83
CA LEU A 331 7.82 -14.23 7.77
C LEU A 331 8.39 -14.87 9.04
N ALA A 332 7.89 -14.44 10.20
CA ALA A 332 8.32 -14.92 11.50
C ALA A 332 7.84 -16.34 11.83
N GLY A 333 6.56 -16.63 11.55
CA GLY A 333 5.89 -17.84 12.01
C GLY A 333 5.81 -18.98 11.01
N THR A 334 6.02 -18.73 9.71
CA THR A 334 5.88 -19.77 8.66
C THR A 334 7.13 -19.86 7.79
N ILE A 335 7.55 -18.76 7.17
CA ILE A 335 8.63 -18.76 6.17
C ILE A 335 10.00 -19.03 6.82
N TYR A 336 10.32 -18.33 7.92
CA TYR A 336 11.63 -18.48 8.57
C TYR A 336 11.89 -19.89 9.14
N PRO A 337 10.96 -20.52 9.88
CA PRO A 337 11.13 -21.91 10.32
C PRO A 337 11.32 -22.90 9.16
N ALA A 338 10.59 -22.71 8.05
CA ALA A 338 10.71 -23.57 6.86
C ALA A 338 12.09 -23.45 6.18
N ILE A 339 12.70 -22.26 6.19
CA ILE A 339 14.06 -22.04 5.68
C ILE A 339 15.07 -22.77 6.59
N LEU A 340 15.00 -22.56 7.91
CA LEU A 340 15.93 -23.19 8.86
C LEU A 340 15.89 -24.72 8.81
N GLN A 341 14.70 -25.31 8.65
CA GLN A 341 14.56 -26.77 8.53
C GLN A 341 15.28 -27.33 7.30
N LYS A 342 15.37 -26.55 6.21
CA LYS A 342 16.07 -26.97 4.97
C LYS A 342 17.58 -26.75 5.02
N THR A 343 18.07 -25.82 5.85
CA THR A 343 19.48 -25.43 5.90
C THR A 343 20.25 -25.96 7.11
N ALA A 344 19.57 -26.61 8.06
CA ALA A 344 20.23 -27.19 9.23
C ALA A 344 21.07 -28.42 8.81
N PRO A 345 22.40 -28.44 9.08
CA PRO A 345 23.19 -29.64 8.90
C PRO A 345 22.67 -30.74 9.83
N ILE A 346 22.54 -31.96 9.31
CA ILE A 346 22.23 -33.16 10.09
C ILE A 346 23.42 -33.39 11.02
N GLN A 347 23.38 -32.84 12.23
CA GLN A 347 24.32 -33.22 13.29
C GLN A 347 23.82 -34.53 13.91
N PRO A 348 24.59 -35.62 13.83
CA PRO A 348 24.33 -36.80 14.63
C PRO A 348 24.76 -36.49 16.08
N SER A 349 24.02 -37.03 17.06
CA SER A 349 24.34 -37.03 18.50
C SER A 349 24.26 -35.70 19.27
N LEU A 350 23.04 -35.26 19.52
CA LEU A 350 22.58 -34.94 20.89
C LEU A 350 21.07 -35.17 20.87
N GLU A 351 20.58 -36.19 21.59
CA GLU A 351 19.15 -36.46 21.71
C GLU A 351 18.46 -35.30 22.44
N LEU A 352 18.18 -34.23 21.71
CA LEU A 352 17.22 -33.22 22.09
C LEU A 352 15.82 -33.86 22.00
N PRO A 353 14.97 -33.71 23.03
CA PRO A 353 13.56 -34.13 22.98
C PRO A 353 12.73 -33.46 21.87
N SER A 354 13.32 -32.56 21.08
CA SER A 354 12.69 -31.86 19.95
C SER A 354 12.28 -32.80 18.80
N ALA A 355 12.78 -34.03 18.75
CA ALA A 355 12.34 -35.03 17.78
C ALA A 355 10.90 -35.56 18.04
N ARG A 356 10.37 -35.46 19.27
CA ARG A 356 8.96 -35.80 19.55
C ARG A 356 7.96 -34.69 19.18
N LEU A 357 8.43 -33.48 18.89
CA LEU A 357 7.60 -32.34 18.46
C LEU A 357 7.31 -32.31 16.94
N ALA A 358 7.80 -33.30 16.19
CA ALA A 358 7.54 -33.45 14.76
C ALA A 358 6.17 -34.09 14.44
N GLN A 359 5.42 -34.58 15.44
CA GLN A 359 4.24 -35.44 15.21
C GLN A 359 2.89 -34.87 15.68
N LEU A 360 2.76 -33.55 15.91
CA LEU A 360 1.46 -32.94 16.27
C LEU A 360 0.67 -32.51 15.01
N PRO A 361 -0.54 -33.04 14.77
CA PRO A 361 -1.35 -32.78 13.56
C PRO A 361 -1.95 -31.36 13.46
N LEU A 362 -1.72 -30.48 14.44
CA LEU A 362 -2.24 -29.09 14.45
C LEU A 362 -1.36 -28.06 13.70
N LYS A 363 -0.11 -28.38 13.31
CA LYS A 363 0.83 -27.40 12.74
C LYS A 363 0.42 -26.75 11.39
N PRO A 364 -0.09 -27.46 10.37
CA PRO A 364 -0.34 -26.84 9.06
C PRO A 364 -1.44 -25.77 9.12
N LEU A 365 -2.47 -25.97 9.96
CA LEU A 365 -3.56 -25.02 10.11
C LEU A 365 -3.09 -23.68 10.70
N VAL A 366 -2.21 -23.71 11.72
CA VAL A 366 -1.67 -22.50 12.34
C VAL A 366 -0.77 -21.72 11.38
N HIS A 367 0.10 -22.42 10.64
CA HIS A 367 0.93 -21.79 9.61
C HIS A 367 0.10 -21.18 8.47
N LEU A 368 -1.01 -21.82 8.10
CA LEU A 368 -1.96 -21.31 7.12
C LEU A 368 -2.67 -20.06 7.63
N VAL A 369 -3.19 -20.05 8.86
CA VAL A 369 -3.85 -18.88 9.48
C VAL A 369 -2.90 -17.69 9.56
N LEU A 370 -1.62 -17.91 9.86
CA LEU A 370 -0.60 -16.88 9.89
C LEU A 370 -0.25 -16.30 8.52
N ALA A 371 -0.26 -17.13 7.47
CA ALA A 371 0.03 -16.75 6.09
C ALA A 371 -1.16 -16.11 5.36
N LEU A 372 -2.38 -16.46 5.76
CA LEU A 372 -3.60 -16.10 5.07
C LEU A 372 -3.76 -14.59 4.80
N PRO A 373 -3.52 -13.66 5.76
CA PRO A 373 -3.66 -12.23 5.48
C PRO A 373 -2.73 -11.74 4.37
N LEU A 374 -1.47 -12.18 4.38
CA LEU A 374 -0.50 -11.78 3.35
C LEU A 374 -0.89 -12.38 1.99
N VAL A 375 -1.32 -13.64 1.96
CA VAL A 375 -1.82 -14.29 0.73
C VAL A 375 -3.02 -13.54 0.16
N ILE A 376 -3.99 -13.15 1.01
CA ILE A 376 -5.14 -12.35 0.59
C ILE A 376 -4.69 -11.00 0.03
N VAL A 377 -3.77 -10.30 0.72
CA VAL A 377 -3.25 -9.01 0.27
C VAL A 377 -2.57 -9.12 -1.10
N LEU A 378 -1.76 -10.16 -1.33
CA LEU A 378 -1.12 -10.42 -2.63
C LEU A 378 -2.13 -10.81 -3.71
N GLY A 379 -3.14 -11.61 -3.38
CA GLY A 379 -4.22 -11.99 -4.29
C GLY A 379 -5.06 -10.79 -4.73
N LEU A 380 -5.41 -9.89 -3.81
CA LEU A 380 -6.11 -8.64 -4.11
C LEU A 380 -5.27 -7.71 -5.00
N ASN A 381 -3.94 -7.77 -4.90
CA ASN A 381 -3.03 -7.00 -5.75
C ASN A 381 -3.09 -7.43 -7.23
N LEU A 382 -3.60 -8.62 -7.54
CA LEU A 382 -3.89 -9.07 -8.91
C LEU A 382 -5.14 -8.38 -9.50
N VAL A 383 -6.03 -7.87 -8.64
CA VAL A 383 -7.24 -7.16 -9.06
C VAL A 383 -6.92 -5.70 -9.37
N ALA A 384 -6.20 -5.03 -8.48
CA ALA A 384 -5.70 -3.69 -8.74
C ALA A 384 -4.34 -3.54 -8.06
N LYS A 385 -3.37 -2.95 -8.77
CA LYS A 385 -2.07 -2.68 -8.18
C LYS A 385 -2.23 -1.82 -6.92
N ARG A 386 -1.50 -2.21 -5.87
CA ARG A 386 -1.56 -1.64 -4.52
C ARG A 386 -2.98 -1.64 -3.92
N PHE A 387 -3.80 -2.65 -4.20
CA PHE A 387 -5.19 -2.75 -3.70
C PHE A 387 -5.30 -2.46 -2.20
N TRP A 388 -4.47 -3.11 -1.38
CA TRP A 388 -4.48 -2.93 0.08
C TRP A 388 -4.25 -1.46 0.47
N CYS A 389 -3.24 -0.81 -0.12
CA CYS A 389 -2.89 0.58 0.16
C CYS A 389 -3.94 1.59 -0.32
N ARG A 390 -4.69 1.25 -1.37
CA ARG A 390 -5.78 2.05 -1.94
C ARG A 390 -7.06 1.98 -1.12
N TYR A 391 -7.42 0.77 -0.65
CA TYR A 391 -8.78 0.51 -0.17
C TYR A 391 -8.88 0.07 1.29
N LEU A 392 -7.86 -0.57 1.87
CA LEU A 392 -8.01 -1.26 3.16
C LEU A 392 -7.02 -0.83 4.25
N CYS A 393 -5.88 -0.24 3.89
CA CYS A 393 -4.79 0.03 4.82
C CYS A 393 -5.09 1.21 5.78
N PRO A 394 -5.31 0.97 7.09
CA PRO A 394 -5.60 2.05 8.04
C PRO A 394 -4.38 2.98 8.24
N LEU A 395 -3.15 2.43 8.22
CA LEU A 395 -1.93 3.23 8.26
C LEU A 395 -1.85 4.13 7.01
N GLY A 396 -2.19 3.56 5.86
CA GLY A 396 -2.26 4.29 4.59
C GLY A 396 -3.27 5.42 4.64
N ALA A 397 -4.44 5.22 5.25
CA ALA A 397 -5.45 6.26 5.46
C ALA A 397 -4.96 7.38 6.39
N LEU A 398 -4.28 7.03 7.49
CA LEU A 398 -3.73 8.03 8.42
C LEU A 398 -2.71 8.93 7.71
N VAL A 399 -1.75 8.32 7.02
CA VAL A 399 -0.73 9.04 6.25
C VAL A 399 -1.36 9.81 5.09
N ALA A 400 -2.43 9.29 4.46
CA ALA A 400 -3.17 10.00 3.42
C ALA A 400 -3.81 11.29 3.94
N LEU A 401 -4.46 11.27 5.11
CA LEU A 401 -5.04 12.47 5.72
C LEU A 401 -3.96 13.52 6.05
N LEU A 402 -2.81 13.08 6.56
CA LEU A 402 -1.68 13.99 6.80
C LEU A 402 -1.13 14.56 5.49
N SER A 403 -1.04 13.74 4.44
CA SER A 403 -0.51 14.15 3.13
C SER A 403 -1.36 15.20 2.42
N LYS A 404 -2.65 15.32 2.75
CA LYS A 404 -3.51 16.42 2.28
C LYS A 404 -2.93 17.79 2.66
N PHE A 405 -2.25 17.88 3.80
CA PHE A 405 -1.57 19.08 4.30
C PHE A 405 -0.10 19.18 3.89
N ALA A 406 0.40 18.25 3.06
CA ALA A 406 1.82 18.20 2.74
C ALA A 406 2.31 19.46 2.02
N TRP A 407 3.54 19.87 2.30
CA TRP A 407 4.16 21.01 1.63
C TRP A 407 4.48 20.68 0.17
N VAL A 408 5.12 19.55 -0.12
CA VAL A 408 5.43 19.13 -1.49
C VAL A 408 4.27 18.30 -2.06
N LYS A 409 3.76 18.71 -3.23
CA LYS A 409 2.69 18.01 -3.96
C LYS A 409 3.02 17.89 -5.45
N ARG A 410 2.42 16.87 -6.10
CA ARG A 410 2.41 16.75 -7.56
C ARG A 410 1.50 17.81 -8.18
N TYR A 411 1.95 18.45 -9.24
CA TYR A 411 1.11 19.27 -10.12
C TYR A 411 1.60 19.16 -11.57
N VAL A 412 0.77 19.56 -12.52
CA VAL A 412 1.12 19.61 -13.94
C VAL A 412 1.19 21.07 -14.35
N ASP A 413 2.24 21.42 -15.10
CA ASP A 413 2.38 22.72 -15.73
C ASP A 413 1.62 22.73 -17.05
N GLU A 414 0.46 23.40 -17.09
CA GLU A 414 -0.44 23.41 -18.25
C GLU A 414 0.22 23.99 -19.49
N LYS A 415 1.18 24.91 -19.35
CA LYS A 415 1.87 25.53 -20.50
C LYS A 415 2.83 24.58 -21.19
N THR A 416 3.41 23.65 -20.44
CA THR A 416 4.40 22.70 -20.93
C THR A 416 3.76 21.34 -21.25
N CYS A 417 2.57 21.06 -20.71
CA CYS A 417 1.92 19.78 -20.90
C CYS A 417 1.28 19.66 -22.28
N LEU A 418 1.68 18.62 -23.02
CA LEU A 418 1.10 18.26 -24.31
C LEU A 418 -0.25 17.52 -24.20
N ASP A 419 -0.84 17.45 -23.00
CA ASP A 419 -2.12 16.77 -22.75
C ASP A 419 -2.15 15.27 -23.11
N TRP A 420 -1.01 14.58 -23.07
CA TRP A 420 -0.87 13.16 -23.46
C TRP A 420 -1.57 12.15 -22.57
N GLY A 421 -1.66 12.41 -21.27
CA GLY A 421 -2.26 11.46 -20.32
C GLY A 421 -1.44 10.18 -20.03
N HIS A 422 -0.24 9.97 -20.59
CA HIS A 422 0.57 8.76 -20.31
C HIS A 422 0.92 8.55 -18.83
N CYS A 423 0.93 9.62 -18.04
CA CYS A 423 1.12 9.55 -16.59
C CYS A 423 -0.03 8.79 -15.88
N ILE A 424 -1.23 8.78 -16.45
CA ILE A 424 -2.44 8.19 -15.88
C ILE A 424 -2.31 6.66 -15.74
N PRO A 425 -2.13 5.87 -16.82
CA PRO A 425 -1.99 4.41 -16.70
C PRO A 425 -0.70 3.99 -15.97
N THR A 426 0.31 4.87 -15.94
CA THR A 426 1.57 4.64 -15.21
C THR A 426 1.40 4.78 -13.69
N CYS A 427 0.36 5.47 -13.21
CA CYS A 427 0.18 5.73 -11.79
C CYS A 427 -0.23 4.45 -11.03
N PRO A 428 0.62 3.89 -10.14
CA PRO A 428 0.30 2.64 -9.45
C PRO A 428 -0.85 2.77 -8.44
N MET A 429 -1.15 4.00 -8.02
CA MET A 429 -2.24 4.33 -7.10
C MET A 429 -3.51 4.79 -7.82
N ASP A 430 -3.42 4.97 -9.14
CA ASP A 430 -4.54 5.36 -9.98
C ASP A 430 -5.25 6.63 -9.45
N THR A 431 -4.44 7.68 -9.21
CA THR A 431 -4.91 8.91 -8.56
C THR A 431 -4.94 10.11 -9.52
N ILE A 432 -4.45 9.95 -10.75
CA ILE A 432 -4.38 11.05 -11.72
C ILE A 432 -5.71 11.10 -12.47
N ALA A 433 -6.42 12.21 -12.36
CA ALA A 433 -7.72 12.42 -12.98
C ALA A 433 -7.59 12.59 -14.50
N GLU A 434 -8.53 11.97 -15.23
CA GLU A 434 -8.56 12.00 -16.70
C GLU A 434 -9.03 13.34 -17.28
N ALA A 435 -9.68 14.20 -16.50
CA ALA A 435 -10.19 15.49 -16.97
C ALA A 435 -9.10 16.56 -17.00
N ASP A 436 -8.32 16.69 -15.93
CA ASP A 436 -7.40 17.82 -15.72
C ASP A 436 -5.97 17.40 -15.32
N LEU A 437 -5.66 16.09 -15.31
CA LEU A 437 -4.38 15.54 -14.85
C LEU A 437 -4.01 15.91 -13.40
N SER A 438 -4.98 16.40 -12.62
CA SER A 438 -4.82 16.63 -11.19
C SER A 438 -4.59 15.30 -10.48
N SER A 439 -4.01 15.36 -9.29
CA SER A 439 -3.75 14.17 -8.49
C SER A 439 -4.04 14.47 -7.04
N ASP A 440 -4.75 13.54 -6.39
CA ASP A 440 -5.00 13.61 -4.97
C ASP A 440 -3.70 13.44 -4.17
N PRO A 441 -3.27 14.46 -3.39
CA PRO A 441 -2.08 14.34 -2.55
C PRO A 441 -2.19 13.31 -1.42
N GLY A 442 -3.41 12.93 -1.01
CA GLY A 442 -3.63 11.84 -0.06
C GLY A 442 -3.36 10.44 -0.64
N GLU A 443 -3.59 10.28 -1.94
CA GLU A 443 -3.38 9.01 -2.65
C GLU A 443 -2.02 8.94 -3.35
N CYS A 444 -1.45 10.07 -3.73
CA CYS A 444 -0.14 10.15 -4.37
C CYS A 444 0.98 9.72 -3.40
N ILE A 445 1.52 8.51 -3.62
CA ILE A 445 2.61 7.93 -2.82
C ILE A 445 4.01 8.50 -3.14
N MET A 446 4.09 9.56 -3.94
CA MET A 446 5.36 10.20 -4.32
C MET A 446 6.34 9.22 -4.98
N CYS A 447 5.82 8.33 -5.82
CA CYS A 447 6.61 7.34 -6.55
C CYS A 447 7.39 7.92 -7.74
N LEU A 448 7.03 9.12 -8.20
CA LEU A 448 7.68 9.81 -9.32
C LEU A 448 7.61 9.07 -10.67
N ASP A 449 6.88 7.95 -10.78
CA ASP A 449 6.81 7.17 -12.02
C ASP A 449 6.22 8.01 -13.17
N CYS A 450 5.26 8.89 -12.87
CA CYS A 450 4.71 9.87 -13.83
C CYS A 450 5.75 10.86 -14.37
N LEU A 451 6.82 11.16 -13.62
CA LEU A 451 7.94 11.99 -14.09
C LEU A 451 8.86 11.20 -15.04
N GLY A 452 8.97 9.88 -14.84
CA GLY A 452 9.76 8.98 -15.68
C GLY A 452 9.19 8.79 -17.09
N VAL A 453 7.91 9.09 -17.29
CA VAL A 453 7.20 8.99 -18.59
C VAL A 453 6.78 10.35 -19.16
N CYS A 454 7.20 11.46 -18.54
CA CYS A 454 6.87 12.81 -18.98
C CYS A 454 8.02 13.38 -19.83
N PRO A 455 7.87 13.52 -21.15
CA PRO A 455 8.95 13.97 -22.04
C PRO A 455 9.37 15.42 -21.76
N GLU A 456 8.39 16.32 -21.61
CA GLU A 456 8.62 17.77 -21.47
C GLU A 456 8.82 18.24 -20.01
N ALA A 457 9.01 17.33 -19.05
CA ALA A 457 9.07 17.69 -17.62
C ALA A 457 7.85 18.48 -17.09
N ALA A 458 6.71 18.40 -17.77
CA ALA A 458 5.49 19.13 -17.40
C ALA A 458 4.92 18.70 -16.04
N THR A 459 5.11 17.43 -15.65
CA THR A 459 4.78 16.96 -14.30
C THR A 459 5.86 17.43 -13.33
N LYS A 460 5.48 18.19 -12.30
CA LYS A 460 6.39 18.75 -11.29
C LYS A 460 5.97 18.32 -9.88
N PHE A 461 6.95 18.28 -8.97
CA PHE A 461 6.74 18.07 -7.54
C PHE A 461 7.33 19.28 -6.81
N GLY A 462 6.48 20.04 -6.12
CA GLY A 462 6.93 21.28 -5.50
C GLY A 462 6.00 21.81 -4.42
N ALA A 463 6.42 22.91 -3.81
CA ALA A 463 5.74 23.57 -2.71
C ALA A 463 4.33 24.03 -3.09
N ARG A 464 3.31 23.43 -2.47
CA ARG A 464 1.89 23.78 -2.58
C ARG A 464 1.28 23.81 -1.17
N PRO A 465 1.21 24.98 -0.51
CA PRO A 465 0.82 25.09 0.89
C PRO A 465 -0.69 24.86 1.13
N ARG A 466 -1.53 24.96 0.10
CA ARG A 466 -2.98 24.77 0.23
C ARG A 466 -3.32 23.29 0.43
N PRO A 467 -4.19 22.95 1.40
CA PRO A 467 -4.67 21.58 1.57
C PRO A 467 -5.39 21.05 0.32
N GLY A 468 -5.17 19.78 -0.03
CA GLY A 468 -5.72 19.16 -1.24
C GLY A 468 -6.98 18.32 -1.02
N PHE A 469 -8.04 18.94 -0.49
CA PHE A 469 -9.37 18.33 -0.34
C PHE A 469 -10.26 18.60 -1.56
N GLY A 470 -11.36 17.85 -1.68
CA GLY A 470 -12.37 18.05 -2.73
C GLY A 470 -12.62 16.80 -3.59
N TYR A 471 -12.10 15.64 -3.19
CA TYR A 471 -12.30 14.38 -3.89
C TYR A 471 -13.52 13.64 -3.33
N GLU A 472 -14.24 12.91 -4.18
CA GLU A 472 -15.50 12.22 -3.81
C GLU A 472 -15.32 11.24 -2.63
N TYR A 473 -14.14 10.65 -2.52
CA TYR A 473 -13.79 9.68 -1.49
C TYR A 473 -13.11 10.30 -0.25
N ASP A 474 -13.02 11.64 -0.16
CA ASP A 474 -12.62 12.31 1.08
C ASP A 474 -13.67 12.05 2.18
N PRO A 475 -13.26 11.74 3.42
CA PRO A 475 -14.20 11.35 4.48
C PRO A 475 -15.12 12.51 4.87
N SER A 476 -16.42 12.33 4.69
CA SER A 476 -17.42 13.30 5.14
C SER A 476 -17.62 13.24 6.65
N ARG A 477 -18.11 14.34 7.26
CA ARG A 477 -18.42 14.39 8.70
C ARG A 477 -19.34 13.24 9.15
N ARG A 478 -20.36 12.93 8.35
CA ARG A 478 -21.32 11.83 8.64
C ARG A 478 -20.61 10.47 8.67
N GLN A 479 -19.72 10.22 7.71
CA GLN A 479 -18.95 8.97 7.66
C GLN A 479 -17.99 8.86 8.84
N VAL A 480 -17.30 9.94 9.22
CA VAL A 480 -16.42 9.95 10.40
C VAL A 480 -17.23 9.60 11.65
N LEU A 481 -18.36 10.27 11.89
CA LEU A 481 -19.22 9.99 13.04
C LEU A 481 -19.75 8.56 13.05
N ALA A 482 -20.21 8.05 11.90
CA ALA A 482 -20.68 6.67 11.78
C ALA A 482 -19.57 5.64 12.05
N SER A 483 -18.35 5.89 11.56
CA SER A 483 -17.19 5.03 11.78
C SER A 483 -16.78 5.02 13.25
N LEU A 484 -16.74 6.21 13.89
CA LEU A 484 -16.45 6.34 15.31
C LEU A 484 -17.51 5.63 16.16
N ALA A 485 -18.80 5.83 15.87
CA ALA A 485 -19.89 5.14 16.55
C ALA A 485 -19.78 3.61 16.41
N THR A 486 -19.45 3.12 15.21
CA THR A 486 -19.23 1.69 14.97
C THR A 486 -18.07 1.15 15.81
N GLY A 487 -16.95 1.88 15.87
CA GLY A 487 -15.81 1.51 16.71
C GLY A 487 -16.14 1.51 18.20
N VAL A 488 -16.91 2.51 18.67
CA VAL A 488 -17.38 2.59 20.06
C VAL A 488 -18.27 1.41 20.43
N VAL A 489 -19.29 1.12 19.61
CA VAL A 489 -20.20 -0.02 19.84
C VAL A 489 -19.44 -1.33 19.79
N GLY A 490 -18.58 -1.54 18.77
CA GLY A 490 -17.80 -2.76 18.63
C GLY A 490 -16.86 -3.02 19.80
N ALA A 491 -16.08 -2.01 20.23
CA ALA A 491 -15.20 -2.15 21.38
C ALA A 491 -15.98 -2.29 22.70
N GLY A 492 -17.11 -1.60 22.84
CA GLY A 492 -18.03 -1.76 23.97
C GLY A 492 -18.56 -3.19 24.10
N LEU A 493 -19.00 -3.79 23.00
CA LEU A 493 -19.47 -5.19 22.97
C LEU A 493 -18.37 -6.19 23.34
N LEU A 494 -17.15 -5.98 22.85
CA LEU A 494 -15.99 -6.81 23.22
C LEU A 494 -15.66 -6.71 24.72
N LYS A 495 -15.74 -5.51 25.29
CA LYS A 495 -15.44 -5.26 26.72
C LYS A 495 -16.54 -5.64 27.69
N ALA A 496 -17.81 -5.58 27.27
CA ALA A 496 -18.99 -5.86 28.11
C ALA A 496 -19.08 -7.33 28.59
N GLY A 497 -18.11 -8.18 28.29
CA GLY A 497 -18.04 -9.53 28.84
C GLY A 497 -18.88 -10.56 28.11
N LEU A 498 -19.74 -10.15 27.16
CA LEU A 498 -20.54 -11.05 26.31
C LEU A 498 -19.69 -12.08 25.54
N LEU A 499 -18.39 -11.79 25.36
CA LEU A 499 -17.43 -12.60 24.59
C LEU A 499 -16.12 -12.85 25.36
N LYS A 500 -16.11 -12.64 26.69
CA LYS A 500 -14.90 -12.78 27.53
C LYS A 500 -14.73 -14.23 27.97
N SER A 501 -13.68 -14.87 27.47
CA SER A 501 -13.29 -16.21 27.92
C SER A 501 -12.63 -16.12 29.30
N LYS A 502 -13.07 -16.95 30.25
CA LYS A 502 -12.37 -17.19 31.52
C LYS A 502 -11.47 -18.42 31.36
N ASN A 503 -10.50 -18.35 30.45
CA ASN A 503 -9.55 -19.45 30.28
C ASN A 503 -8.50 -19.38 31.39
N PRO A 504 -8.45 -20.35 32.31
CA PRO A 504 -7.51 -20.32 33.43
C PRO A 504 -6.05 -20.57 32.99
N PHE A 505 -5.82 -20.97 31.74
CA PHE A 505 -4.50 -21.22 31.16
C PHE A 505 -3.98 -20.05 30.31
N GLN A 506 -4.60 -18.87 30.41
CA GLN A 506 -4.20 -17.66 29.70
C GLN A 506 -2.94 -17.03 30.31
N LEU A 507 -1.80 -17.71 30.14
CA LEU A 507 -0.50 -17.27 30.63
C LEU A 507 0.10 -16.22 29.70
N ARG A 508 0.50 -15.08 30.26
CA ARG A 508 1.14 -13.99 29.52
C ARG A 508 2.66 -14.00 29.69
N PRO A 509 3.41 -13.37 28.77
CA PRO A 509 4.85 -13.21 28.93
C PRO A 509 5.23 -12.47 30.24
N PRO A 510 6.47 -12.63 30.73
CA PRO A 510 6.94 -11.96 31.94
C PRO A 510 6.71 -10.44 31.91
N GLY A 511 6.10 -9.91 32.97
CA GLY A 511 5.78 -8.49 33.12
C GLY A 511 4.52 -8.03 32.39
N ALA A 512 3.90 -8.86 31.54
CA ALA A 512 2.66 -8.52 30.85
C ALA A 512 1.43 -8.88 31.70
N ARG A 513 0.88 -7.90 32.42
CA ARG A 513 -0.39 -8.06 33.17
C ARG A 513 -1.56 -7.95 32.22
N GLU A 514 -2.54 -8.86 32.32
CA GLU A 514 -3.63 -9.01 31.34
C GLU A 514 -4.33 -7.68 30.98
N GLU A 515 -4.76 -6.91 32.00
CA GLU A 515 -5.53 -5.68 31.81
C GLU A 515 -4.75 -4.62 31.03
N GLU A 516 -3.49 -4.40 31.39
CA GLU A 516 -2.63 -3.42 30.72
C GLU A 516 -2.15 -3.93 29.35
N PHE A 517 -1.91 -5.24 29.26
CA PHE A 517 -1.35 -5.88 28.08
C PHE A 517 -2.23 -5.72 26.84
N LEU A 518 -3.54 -5.92 26.96
CA LEU A 518 -4.47 -5.79 25.83
C LEU A 518 -4.57 -4.36 25.29
N THR A 519 -4.28 -3.36 26.13
CA THR A 519 -4.27 -1.94 25.73
C THR A 519 -3.01 -1.51 24.99
N LYS A 520 -1.92 -2.28 25.11
CA LYS A 520 -0.62 -1.98 24.48
C LYS A 520 -0.27 -2.96 23.36
N CYS A 521 -0.79 -4.18 23.37
CA CYS A 521 -0.37 -5.22 22.43
C CYS A 521 -0.85 -4.91 21.01
N VAL A 522 0.10 -4.71 20.10
CA VAL A 522 -0.15 -4.46 18.67
C VAL A 522 -0.27 -5.74 17.86
N ARG A 523 -0.16 -6.91 18.51
CA ARG A 523 -0.31 -8.24 17.91
C ARG A 523 0.72 -8.55 16.80
N CYS A 524 1.90 -7.92 16.80
CA CYS A 524 2.90 -8.06 15.74
C CYS A 524 3.55 -9.46 15.65
N GLY A 525 3.53 -10.25 16.73
CA GLY A 525 4.11 -11.60 16.79
C GLY A 525 5.65 -11.65 16.91
N GLN A 526 6.34 -10.51 17.04
CA GLN A 526 7.80 -10.48 17.19
C GLN A 526 8.29 -11.22 18.44
N CYS A 527 7.56 -11.15 19.54
CA CYS A 527 7.88 -11.86 20.78
C CYS A 527 7.81 -13.39 20.65
N ILE A 528 6.91 -13.89 19.80
CA ILE A 528 6.77 -15.32 19.51
C ILE A 528 8.00 -15.80 18.75
N LYS A 529 8.44 -15.03 17.75
CA LYS A 529 9.62 -15.35 16.96
C LYS A 529 10.89 -15.53 17.79
N VAL A 530 11.13 -14.64 18.75
CA VAL A 530 12.33 -14.70 19.59
C VAL A 530 12.25 -15.71 20.73
N CYS A 531 11.10 -16.35 20.93
CA CYS A 531 10.94 -17.31 22.02
C CYS A 531 11.83 -18.53 21.79
N PRO A 532 12.87 -18.76 22.61
CA PRO A 532 13.81 -19.85 22.36
C PRO A 532 13.10 -21.20 22.40
N ASN A 533 12.33 -21.46 23.44
CA ASN A 533 11.69 -22.75 23.65
C ASN A 533 10.38 -22.90 22.90
N ASN A 534 10.05 -21.98 21.98
CA ASN A 534 8.79 -21.97 21.24
C ASN A 534 7.56 -22.11 22.18
N ALA A 535 7.64 -21.49 23.36
CA ALA A 535 6.62 -21.54 24.40
C ALA A 535 5.46 -20.57 24.13
N LEU A 536 5.72 -19.49 23.38
CA LEU A 536 4.74 -18.45 23.07
C LEU A 536 4.01 -18.78 21.77
N HIS A 537 2.68 -18.76 21.82
CA HIS A 537 1.78 -19.00 20.69
C HIS A 537 0.76 -17.88 20.56
N LEU A 538 0.17 -17.73 19.38
CA LEU A 538 -0.95 -16.79 19.20
C LEU A 538 -2.22 -17.40 19.76
N ALA A 539 -2.87 -16.66 20.64
CA ALA A 539 -4.23 -16.97 21.02
C ALA A 539 -5.16 -16.82 19.81
N LEU A 540 -5.98 -17.84 19.55
CA LEU A 540 -7.08 -17.75 18.59
C LEU A 540 -8.34 -17.33 19.35
N PHE A 541 -9.32 -18.24 19.48
CA PHE A 541 -10.59 -17.95 20.16
C PHE A 541 -10.59 -18.31 21.65
N GLU A 542 -9.60 -19.08 22.11
CA GLU A 542 -9.49 -19.62 23.47
C GLU A 542 -9.40 -18.54 24.57
N ALA A 543 -8.85 -17.37 24.23
CA ALA A 543 -8.65 -16.24 25.14
C ALA A 543 -9.71 -15.12 24.95
N GLY A 544 -10.78 -15.41 24.21
CA GLY A 544 -11.82 -14.45 23.83
C GLY A 544 -11.44 -13.60 22.60
N LEU A 545 -12.44 -12.96 21.98
CA LEU A 545 -12.25 -12.21 20.73
C LEU A 545 -11.30 -11.01 20.87
N GLU A 546 -11.25 -10.37 22.05
CA GLU A 546 -10.34 -9.26 22.31
C GLU A 546 -8.87 -9.72 22.34
N SER A 547 -8.60 -10.95 22.75
CA SER A 547 -7.26 -11.52 22.84
C SER A 547 -6.79 -12.19 21.54
N ILE A 548 -7.59 -12.16 20.47
CA ILE A 548 -7.22 -12.73 19.18
C ILE A 548 -5.84 -12.20 18.75
N TRP A 549 -4.96 -13.14 18.43
CA TRP A 549 -3.60 -12.96 17.92
C TRP A 549 -2.66 -12.25 18.90
N THR A 550 -2.96 -12.35 20.19
CA THR A 550 -2.03 -11.97 21.24
C THR A 550 -1.17 -13.17 21.66
N PRO A 551 0.09 -12.96 22.10
CA PRO A 551 0.93 -14.04 22.60
C PRO A 551 0.41 -14.62 23.92
N MET A 552 0.39 -15.94 24.02
CA MET A 552 0.08 -16.74 25.21
C MET A 552 1.17 -17.80 25.37
N LEU A 553 1.58 -18.07 26.60
CA LEU A 553 2.50 -19.16 26.90
C LEU A 553 1.75 -20.48 27.05
N VAL A 554 2.21 -21.53 26.37
CA VAL A 554 1.60 -22.87 26.39
C VAL A 554 2.61 -23.88 26.94
N PRO A 555 2.60 -24.17 28.27
CA PRO A 555 3.64 -24.96 28.93
C PRO A 555 3.83 -26.37 28.36
N ARG A 556 2.77 -27.00 27.82
CA ARG A 556 2.87 -28.34 27.19
C ARG A 556 3.68 -28.36 25.90
N ILE A 557 3.84 -27.22 25.22
CA ILE A 557 4.62 -27.11 23.98
C ILE A 557 6.04 -26.62 24.29
N GLY A 558 6.19 -25.72 25.26
CA GLY A 558 7.48 -25.20 25.72
C GLY A 558 7.32 -24.32 26.95
N TYR A 559 8.44 -23.95 27.57
CA TYR A 559 8.47 -23.20 28.83
C TYR A 559 9.23 -21.87 28.72
N CYS A 560 8.95 -20.95 29.64
CA CYS A 560 9.67 -19.67 29.75
C CYS A 560 11.07 -19.89 30.35
N ASP A 561 12.10 -19.82 29.50
CA ASP A 561 13.50 -19.97 29.92
C ASP A 561 13.89 -18.97 31.02
N TYR A 562 14.40 -19.47 32.14
CA TYR A 562 14.83 -18.68 33.30
C TYR A 562 15.95 -17.67 32.99
N SER A 563 16.75 -17.94 31.96
CA SER A 563 17.90 -17.14 31.54
C SER A 563 17.62 -16.27 30.31
N CYS A 564 16.36 -16.11 29.91
CA CYS A 564 15.99 -15.32 28.73
C CYS A 564 15.01 -14.19 29.07
N ASN A 565 15.23 -13.00 28.48
CA ASN A 565 14.32 -11.85 28.51
C ASN A 565 14.04 -11.25 27.11
N ALA A 566 14.32 -11.99 26.03
CA ALA A 566 14.29 -11.47 24.65
C ALA A 566 12.93 -10.92 24.21
N CYS A 567 11.82 -11.51 24.67
CA CYS A 567 10.47 -11.10 24.27
C CYS A 567 10.12 -9.64 24.64
N GLY A 568 10.62 -9.16 25.79
CA GLY A 568 10.47 -7.76 26.21
C GLY A 568 11.36 -6.80 25.41
N GLN A 569 12.53 -7.26 24.98
CA GLN A 569 13.47 -6.44 24.21
C GLN A 569 12.99 -6.16 22.78
N VAL A 570 12.21 -7.08 22.19
CA VAL A 570 11.67 -6.90 20.83
C VAL A 570 10.28 -6.27 20.79
N CYS A 571 9.60 -6.10 21.93
CA CYS A 571 8.23 -5.57 21.95
C CYS A 571 8.21 -4.06 21.63
N PRO A 572 7.65 -3.63 20.47
CA PRO A 572 7.75 -2.23 20.08
C PRO A 572 6.87 -1.31 20.94
N SER A 573 5.67 -1.75 21.31
CA SER A 573 4.75 -0.98 22.14
C SER A 573 5.02 -1.07 23.65
N GLY A 574 6.00 -1.89 24.06
CA GLY A 574 6.24 -2.15 25.48
C GLY A 574 5.09 -2.89 26.19
N ALA A 575 4.18 -3.56 25.46
CA ALA A 575 3.17 -4.44 26.04
C ALA A 575 3.81 -5.57 26.87
N ILE A 576 4.95 -6.07 26.40
CA ILE A 576 5.89 -6.85 27.20
C ILE A 576 7.02 -5.88 27.58
N PRO A 577 7.18 -5.51 28.86
CA PRO A 577 8.21 -4.57 29.27
C PRO A 577 9.62 -5.18 29.06
N PRO A 578 10.63 -4.37 28.73
CA PRO A 578 12.00 -4.83 28.53
C PRO A 578 12.70 -5.08 29.89
N LEU A 579 12.23 -6.07 30.64
CA LEU A 579 12.76 -6.42 31.95
C LEU A 579 14.23 -6.87 31.86
N SER A 580 15.04 -6.49 32.84
CA SER A 580 16.34 -7.13 33.10
C SER A 580 16.14 -8.61 33.46
N LEU A 581 17.22 -9.42 33.36
CA LEU A 581 17.13 -10.83 33.75
C LEU A 581 16.75 -11.00 35.23
N GLU A 582 17.21 -10.11 36.11
CA GLU A 582 16.89 -10.14 37.54
C GLU A 582 15.40 -9.85 37.80
N GLU A 583 14.85 -8.84 37.15
CA GLU A 583 13.43 -8.51 37.25
C GLU A 583 12.55 -9.60 36.65
N LYS A 584 12.97 -10.16 35.50
CA LYS A 584 12.25 -11.26 34.83
C LYS A 584 12.15 -12.49 35.73
N ARG A 585 13.20 -12.81 36.49
CA ARG A 585 13.22 -13.96 37.42
C ARG A 585 12.28 -13.80 38.62
N LYS A 586 11.82 -12.57 38.90
CA LYS A 586 10.83 -12.28 39.95
C LYS A 586 9.41 -12.10 39.39
N ALA A 587 9.26 -12.02 38.07
CA ALA A 587 7.98 -11.79 37.43
C ALA A 587 7.12 -13.06 37.44
N VAL A 588 6.06 -13.06 38.25
CA VAL A 588 5.08 -14.15 38.29
C VAL A 588 4.16 -14.06 37.08
N ILE A 589 4.21 -15.08 36.21
CA ILE A 589 3.33 -15.19 35.04
C ILE A 589 2.17 -16.18 35.24
N GLY A 590 2.26 -16.99 36.30
CA GLY A 590 1.26 -17.98 36.70
C GLY A 590 1.73 -18.74 37.93
N THR A 591 0.92 -19.70 38.39
CA THR A 591 1.24 -20.55 39.54
C THR A 591 0.98 -22.00 39.17
N ALA A 592 1.96 -22.87 39.42
CA ALA A 592 1.82 -24.29 39.17
C ALA A 592 1.01 -24.96 40.28
N HIS A 593 0.20 -25.96 39.92
CA HIS A 593 -0.55 -26.79 40.84
C HIS A 593 -0.45 -28.25 40.45
N VAL A 594 -0.25 -29.13 41.42
CA VAL A 594 -0.12 -30.58 41.24
C VAL A 594 -1.45 -31.23 41.55
N ASP A 595 -2.01 -31.91 40.55
CA ASP A 595 -3.04 -32.93 40.76
C ASP A 595 -2.36 -34.25 41.13
N VAL A 596 -2.66 -34.72 42.35
CA VAL A 596 -2.04 -35.88 42.96
C VAL A 596 -2.61 -37.18 42.37
N ASP A 597 -3.80 -37.16 41.75
CA ASP A 597 -4.45 -38.34 41.18
C ASP A 597 -3.72 -38.89 39.94
N PRO A 598 -3.45 -38.10 38.89
CA PRO A 598 -2.71 -38.56 37.72
C PRO A 598 -1.18 -38.62 37.95
N CYS A 599 -0.67 -38.20 39.10
CA CYS A 599 0.77 -38.10 39.36
C CYS A 599 1.44 -39.48 39.57
N ILE A 600 2.39 -39.83 38.68
CA ILE A 600 3.16 -41.08 38.77
C ILE A 600 4.43 -41.00 39.65
N ARG A 601 4.67 -39.87 40.33
CA ARG A 601 5.82 -39.64 41.23
C ARG A 601 7.21 -39.82 40.58
N CYS A 602 7.38 -39.31 39.36
CA CYS A 602 8.64 -39.40 38.61
C CYS A 602 9.70 -38.33 38.97
N MET A 603 9.37 -37.38 39.84
CA MET A 603 10.20 -36.26 40.34
C MET A 603 10.81 -35.28 39.34
N LYS A 604 10.69 -35.52 38.02
CA LYS A 604 11.14 -34.58 36.97
C LYS A 604 10.73 -33.12 37.17
N CYS A 605 9.53 -32.86 37.68
CA CYS A 605 9.08 -31.48 37.93
C CYS A 605 9.90 -30.77 39.00
N VAL A 606 10.41 -31.51 40.00
CA VAL A 606 11.29 -31.02 41.06
C VAL A 606 12.70 -30.82 40.52
N ASP A 607 13.24 -31.85 39.84
CA ASP A 607 14.62 -31.86 39.34
C ASP A 607 14.89 -30.76 38.30
N GLU A 608 13.90 -30.50 37.44
CA GLU A 608 14.01 -29.52 36.35
C GLU A 608 13.51 -28.12 36.74
N CYS A 609 13.07 -27.92 37.99
CA CYS A 609 12.57 -26.61 38.40
C CYS A 609 13.73 -25.60 38.48
N PRO A 610 13.71 -24.50 37.69
CA PRO A 610 14.80 -23.53 37.72
C PRO A 610 14.78 -22.64 38.97
N VAL A 611 13.71 -22.67 39.76
CA VAL A 611 13.56 -21.89 40.99
C VAL A 611 13.73 -22.81 42.19
N VAL A 612 14.84 -22.63 42.90
CA VAL A 612 15.19 -23.44 44.07
C VAL A 612 14.10 -23.32 45.14
N GLY A 613 13.61 -24.46 45.62
CA GLY A 613 12.59 -24.54 46.68
C GLY A 613 11.15 -24.26 46.23
N ALA A 614 10.90 -23.98 44.95
CA ALA A 614 9.53 -23.72 44.47
C ALA A 614 8.63 -24.97 44.45
N ILE A 615 9.21 -26.17 44.53
CA ILE A 615 8.50 -27.44 44.63
C ILE A 615 9.15 -28.29 45.72
N GLU A 616 8.36 -28.65 46.73
CA GLU A 616 8.78 -29.46 47.87
C GLU A 616 8.09 -30.83 47.83
N LEU A 617 8.66 -31.80 48.56
CA LEU A 617 8.07 -33.13 48.70
C LEU A 617 7.24 -33.21 49.98
N VAL A 618 5.98 -33.63 49.85
CA VAL A 618 5.06 -33.79 50.98
C VAL A 618 4.39 -35.15 50.96
N ARG A 619 4.03 -35.64 52.14
CA ARG A 619 3.17 -36.83 52.28
C ARG A 619 1.71 -36.38 52.22
N VAL A 620 0.92 -37.06 51.39
CA VAL A 620 -0.51 -36.77 51.22
C VAL A 620 -1.32 -37.83 51.96
N GLU A 621 -2.25 -37.42 52.80
CA GLU A 621 -3.12 -38.34 53.54
C GLU A 621 -3.87 -39.28 52.59
N GLY A 622 -3.88 -40.57 52.90
CA GLY A 622 -4.52 -41.61 52.08
C GLY A 622 -3.73 -42.06 50.85
N LYS A 623 -2.56 -41.50 50.56
CA LYS A 623 -1.69 -41.93 49.44
C LYS A 623 -0.30 -42.35 49.90
N LYS A 624 0.21 -43.43 49.32
CA LYS A 624 1.52 -43.99 49.68
C LYS A 624 2.65 -43.22 48.99
N GLY A 625 3.63 -42.75 49.76
CA GLY A 625 4.83 -42.07 49.27
C GLY A 625 4.76 -40.54 49.32
N GLU A 626 5.79 -39.89 48.80
CA GLU A 626 5.90 -38.43 48.73
C GLU A 626 5.47 -37.92 47.35
N PHE A 627 4.81 -36.77 47.35
CA PHE A 627 4.31 -36.10 46.15
C PHE A 627 4.87 -34.67 46.09
N PRO A 628 5.10 -34.15 44.88
CA PRO A 628 5.50 -32.76 44.71
C PRO A 628 4.35 -31.83 45.11
N LYS A 629 4.67 -30.79 45.87
CA LYS A 629 3.78 -29.69 46.24
C LYS A 629 4.46 -28.38 45.88
N VAL A 630 3.76 -27.53 45.15
CA VAL A 630 4.28 -26.22 44.74
C VAL A 630 4.14 -25.25 45.91
N VAL A 631 5.18 -24.47 46.15
CA VAL A 631 5.19 -23.33 47.08
C VAL A 631 4.81 -22.07 46.30
N PRO A 632 3.57 -21.55 46.44
CA PRO A 632 3.04 -20.49 45.57
C PRO A 632 3.87 -19.20 45.59
N GLU A 633 4.50 -18.88 46.72
CA GLU A 633 5.26 -17.64 46.94
C GLU A 633 6.58 -17.62 46.15
N LEU A 634 7.14 -18.79 45.87
CA LEU A 634 8.38 -18.96 45.08
C LEU A 634 8.08 -19.28 43.61
N CYS A 635 6.88 -19.76 43.30
CA CYS A 635 6.52 -20.16 41.95
C CYS A 635 6.32 -18.95 41.02
N ILE A 636 7.17 -18.84 39.99
CA ILE A 636 7.03 -17.80 38.96
C ILE A 636 6.13 -18.21 37.78
N GLY A 637 5.69 -19.48 37.73
CA GLY A 637 4.82 -19.99 36.66
C GLY A 637 5.50 -20.18 35.31
N CYS A 638 6.81 -20.42 35.27
CA CYS A 638 7.57 -20.55 34.01
C CYS A 638 7.11 -21.70 33.09
N GLY A 639 6.40 -22.70 33.61
CA GLY A 639 5.88 -23.82 32.84
C GLY A 639 6.82 -25.02 32.68
N THR A 640 8.06 -24.95 33.18
CA THR A 640 9.04 -26.05 33.02
C THR A 640 8.52 -27.37 33.57
N CYS A 641 7.88 -27.35 34.74
CA CYS A 641 7.33 -28.54 35.37
C CYS A 641 6.21 -29.22 34.56
N GLU A 642 5.33 -28.46 33.91
CA GLU A 642 4.25 -28.98 33.07
C GLU A 642 4.79 -29.52 31.73
N TYR A 643 5.83 -28.88 31.18
CA TYR A 643 6.52 -29.33 29.98
C TYR A 643 7.19 -30.70 30.17
N VAL A 644 7.92 -30.90 31.27
CA VAL A 644 8.65 -32.15 31.55
C VAL A 644 7.78 -33.27 32.11
N CYS A 645 6.51 -32.98 32.44
CA CYS A 645 5.59 -33.95 33.02
C CYS A 645 5.29 -35.08 32.02
N PRO A 646 5.68 -36.34 32.32
CA PRO A 646 5.58 -37.47 31.39
C PRO A 646 4.16 -38.04 31.29
N VAL A 647 3.21 -37.55 32.10
CA VAL A 647 1.82 -38.00 32.05
C VAL A 647 1.22 -37.64 30.69
N GLU A 648 0.69 -38.66 30.00
CA GLU A 648 0.02 -38.50 28.71
C GLU A 648 -1.36 -37.85 28.89
N GLY A 649 -1.75 -37.02 27.92
CA GLY A 649 -2.96 -36.20 28.05
C GLY A 649 -2.73 -34.97 28.94
N GLU A 650 -3.56 -34.81 29.97
CA GLU A 650 -3.44 -33.71 30.92
C GLU A 650 -2.26 -33.94 31.87
N ALA A 651 -1.35 -32.96 31.96
CA ALA A 651 -0.23 -33.04 32.88
C ALA A 651 -0.72 -33.11 34.33
N ALA A 652 -0.05 -33.92 35.16
CA ALA A 652 -0.31 -33.96 36.59
C ALA A 652 0.09 -32.67 37.31
N ILE A 653 0.95 -31.84 36.72
CA ILE A 653 1.25 -30.49 37.21
C ILE A 653 0.93 -29.50 36.10
N ARG A 654 0.08 -28.51 36.41
CA ARG A 654 -0.38 -27.50 35.44
C ARG A 654 -0.18 -26.10 35.96
N VAL A 655 0.12 -25.16 35.07
CA VAL A 655 0.29 -23.76 35.40
C VAL A 655 -0.98 -22.98 35.10
N TYR A 656 -1.44 -22.25 36.11
CA TYR A 656 -2.67 -21.47 36.07
C TYR A 656 -2.33 -19.97 36.06
N ALA A 657 -3.11 -19.18 35.33
CA ALA A 657 -2.95 -17.73 35.26
C ALA A 657 -3.18 -17.09 36.65
N PRO A 658 -2.49 -15.99 36.97
CA PRO A 658 -2.61 -15.35 38.28
C PRO A 658 -4.07 -15.02 38.64
N GLY A 659 -4.46 -15.31 39.89
CA GLY A 659 -5.82 -15.03 40.40
C GLY A 659 -6.91 -16.04 40.03
N THR A 660 -6.58 -17.13 39.35
CA THR A 660 -7.56 -18.20 38.99
C THR A 660 -7.76 -19.24 40.08
N LEU A 661 -6.78 -19.45 40.96
CA LEU A 661 -6.83 -20.40 42.07
C LEU A 661 -7.08 -19.64 43.39
N SER A 662 -8.34 -19.51 43.83
CA SER A 662 -8.65 -19.02 45.18
C SER A 662 -8.87 -20.21 46.12
N SER A 663 -7.93 -20.44 47.05
CA SER A 663 -7.93 -21.50 48.08
C SER A 663 -7.83 -22.95 47.59
N SER A 664 -7.16 -23.79 48.38
CA SER A 664 -6.87 -25.21 48.12
C SER A 664 -8.10 -26.09 47.87
N ALA A 665 -9.32 -25.63 48.20
CA ALA A 665 -10.56 -26.34 47.92
C ALA A 665 -11.11 -26.13 46.50
N SER A 666 -10.59 -25.15 45.74
CA SER A 666 -11.16 -24.75 44.44
C SER A 666 -10.55 -25.46 43.23
N ALA A 667 -9.36 -26.06 43.33
CA ALA A 667 -8.73 -26.72 42.19
C ALA A 667 -9.53 -27.95 41.74
N THR A 668 -9.95 -28.79 42.68
CA THR A 668 -10.78 -29.97 42.42
C THR A 668 -12.17 -29.59 41.88
N ALA A 669 -12.75 -28.47 42.35
CA ALA A 669 -14.04 -27.97 41.87
C ALA A 669 -13.98 -27.33 40.46
N LEU A 670 -12.85 -26.72 40.09
CA LEU A 670 -12.62 -26.20 38.74
C LEU A 670 -12.38 -27.34 37.73
N ILE A 671 -11.67 -28.38 38.13
CA ILE A 671 -11.44 -29.59 37.30
C ILE A 671 -12.75 -30.33 37.01
N ALA A 672 -13.68 -30.37 37.97
CA ALA A 672 -15.00 -31.01 37.80
C ALA A 672 -15.97 -30.23 36.89
N LYS A 673 -15.69 -28.96 36.57
CA LYS A 673 -16.58 -28.12 35.75
C LYS A 673 -16.21 -28.10 34.26
N PHE A 674 -15.05 -28.67 33.91
CA PHE A 674 -14.50 -28.69 32.55
C PHE A 674 -14.15 -30.11 32.04
N ARG A 675 -14.38 -31.16 32.85
CA ARG A 675 -14.68 -32.51 32.36
C ARG A 675 -16.17 -32.58 32.01
#